data_AF-A0A9E4E5K8-F1
#
_entry.id   AF-A0A9E4E5K8-F1
#
_cell.length_a   1.000
_cell.length_b   1.000
_cell.length_c   1.000
_cell.angle_alpha   90.00
_cell.angle_beta   90.00
_cell.angle_gamma   90.00
#
_symmetry.space_group_name_H-M   'P 1'
#
loop_
_entity.id
_entity.type
_entity.pdbx_description
1 polymer ?
#
loop_
_entity_poly.entity_id
_entity_poly.type
_entity_poly.pdbx_seq_one_letter_code
_entity_poly.pdbx_strand_id
1 'polypeptide(L)'
;MNVLQDIFQLCHKRHVEREILRQRKTVITPALYKSFPYHIKVHCARSNPMILDALENAEISFMPIGHAPENDKGPQDFGGERFLKRQGTQDWRIKQWYTSWGIQIYTGIPSERDGAQWHDLEFTYKAICDAPEAVATCIEALLNTTATPLLTLTKSGGLRFSCRIQDYLHPNIDAAKFFIYKHKPTDENPSHRDIYLEVRGDKGYSRWDLRYQVLSGNLLNPPVITKEVLFAPINNLRAALHEPESSQQKFLKDVPKSNIATLPSLGSNNLDLAKETFLKHGFSYDRETDGFHYWTRNDVYVSLWEDYNIVWVRAATPNTEFPTHAVPITDIWEDTGISAPPVDTGLPVSKTLLAIREGHLSPLAIKRLPSKFQKQQTALKEYKNAKERSAQIQQILKRGTRILALTSSEVGILTNTEAETYLLNNRATCLNIASHSLAEAAEQRYQSKNAPVIAHWRTVTYRWEEVKDIPADVRMAEPFRHGNVCEDAERFRAFEEKGGNAPKSTCPQCPVWTACQERGYLSQPLTLQRVKAQVSSIKQLFLDPRRTHLAQQTLGGTNHPERTCIIDEFETSTPNLFLKCGFSKKVMEEWSVNWQGKTLGNFAAALINAIGTQSNPYSNPIRPVRAVVEAFRQHKDEIIQQMCYINVRGTVVPHKNVDPETGTELARYAIGFHSGATAYIPLDVNAEDKLKAMGLPFLPHSMVVGALRRFLSTNSVDSEIAPTEDIAIPMQMAEAIALGIFDIQTVEKINLLPTVCRHPDWTYWHQLERFFAHYTRDVDAPMWWDGEYLEFRMPPKLYPHVKRLLLISISLSEQQLHRVFPNEQMDVIRVEPTTWAPDNKVFQVRTSSESPHAILNYNLNSNVMELSKIGESYFIRIRTEIERDPSIKHAIVTNSTIIKKLADLAAKQNVCFVRKFKALHEIGEEIEAAQVLWIVGTPFFSQQLILGEAQTLFGNDEKPLNYKGEIWAGHYEDERIQGIHDQKVEGLLTQIVGHVGLNRNSGKTVMLLNNIELPDITDRPETLLFDWIDFEIAGGLHKLEETIRTRERFEAERDNLTAESRREEVERVLGCSSRQANRMLQKLRGVNNIPRVPFREQILFLLSSGREKTTSSLVAALDSSPQAVGNELKRLLDAGEIVRVRRGVYTLPKRQQVDS
;
A
#
# COMPACT_ATOMS: atom_id res chain seq x y z
N MET A 1 -39.42 -32.80 -40.21
CA MET A 1 -39.17 -31.88 -39.08
C MET A 1 -37.81 -31.25 -39.32
N ASN A 2 -37.75 -29.92 -39.37
CA ASN A 2 -36.59 -29.19 -39.85
C ASN A 2 -35.61 -29.00 -38.67
N VAL A 3 -34.55 -29.81 -38.60
CA VAL A 3 -33.62 -29.90 -37.45
C VAL A 3 -33.04 -28.53 -37.06
N LEU A 4 -32.90 -27.61 -38.01
CA LEU A 4 -32.43 -26.24 -37.77
C LEU A 4 -33.49 -25.34 -37.10
N GLN A 5 -34.78 -25.52 -37.40
CA GLN A 5 -35.85 -24.78 -36.73
C GLN A 5 -35.92 -25.15 -35.24
N ASP A 6 -35.73 -26.43 -34.91
CA ASP A 6 -35.67 -26.90 -33.52
C ASP A 6 -34.42 -26.33 -32.80
N ILE A 7 -33.27 -26.23 -33.50
CA ILE A 7 -32.05 -25.59 -32.96
C ILE A 7 -32.27 -24.10 -32.72
N PHE A 8 -32.94 -23.36 -33.60
CA PHE A 8 -33.21 -21.94 -33.40
C PHE A 8 -34.24 -21.69 -32.29
N GLN A 9 -35.25 -22.55 -32.16
CA GLN A 9 -36.12 -22.52 -30.99
C GLN A 9 -35.32 -22.78 -29.70
N LEU A 10 -34.35 -23.71 -29.73
CA LEU A 10 -33.45 -23.93 -28.60
C LEU A 10 -32.55 -22.72 -28.32
N CYS A 11 -32.10 -22.00 -29.35
CA CYS A 11 -31.37 -20.74 -29.22
C CYS A 11 -32.22 -19.67 -28.53
N HIS A 12 -33.49 -19.53 -28.96
CA HIS A 12 -34.46 -18.61 -28.38
C HIS A 12 -34.74 -18.96 -26.93
N LYS A 13 -35.02 -20.24 -26.65
CA LYS A 13 -35.21 -20.78 -25.31
C LYS A 13 -33.98 -20.53 -24.41
N ARG A 14 -32.78 -20.78 -24.93
CA ARG A 14 -31.51 -20.55 -24.21
C ARG A 14 -31.30 -19.09 -23.84
N HIS A 15 -31.62 -18.18 -24.75
CA HIS A 15 -31.48 -16.74 -24.55
C HIS A 15 -32.52 -16.22 -23.55
N VAL A 16 -33.78 -16.63 -23.70
CA VAL A 16 -34.92 -16.16 -22.89
C VAL A 16 -34.91 -16.78 -21.48
N GLU A 17 -34.66 -18.09 -21.35
CA GLU A 17 -34.81 -18.80 -20.07
C GLU A 17 -33.52 -18.92 -19.26
N ARG A 18 -32.35 -18.52 -19.81
CA ARG A 18 -31.02 -18.60 -19.17
C ARG A 18 -30.73 -19.95 -18.47
N GLU A 19 -31.25 -21.08 -18.98
CA GLU A 19 -31.13 -22.39 -18.30
C GLU A 19 -29.66 -22.72 -17.93
N ILE A 20 -29.42 -23.40 -16.81
CA ILE A 20 -28.07 -23.83 -16.40
C ILE A 20 -27.80 -25.22 -16.99
N LEU A 21 -26.74 -25.38 -17.78
CA LEU A 21 -26.39 -26.67 -18.40
C LEU A 21 -26.00 -27.71 -17.33
N ARG A 22 -26.54 -28.94 -17.46
CA ARG A 22 -26.28 -30.08 -16.55
C ARG A 22 -25.26 -31.06 -17.13
N GLN A 23 -24.33 -31.52 -16.28
CA GLN A 23 -23.30 -32.53 -16.59
C GLN A 23 -23.88 -33.96 -16.68
N ARG A 24 -23.24 -34.86 -17.47
CA ARG A 24 -23.65 -36.28 -17.67
C ARG A 24 -23.17 -37.19 -16.52
N LYS A 25 -24.00 -38.12 -16.01
CA LYS A 25 -23.76 -39.01 -14.84
C LYS A 25 -22.86 -40.24 -15.12
N THR A 26 -22.12 -40.71 -14.11
CA THR A 26 -21.39 -42.01 -14.04
C THR A 26 -21.60 -42.64 -12.64
N VAL A 27 -21.70 -43.99 -12.52
CA VAL A 27 -22.13 -44.73 -11.30
C VAL A 27 -20.97 -45.51 -10.66
N ILE A 28 -20.75 -45.46 -9.33
CA ILE A 28 -19.72 -46.27 -8.61
C ILE A 28 -20.15 -46.65 -7.16
N THR A 29 -19.67 -47.80 -6.67
CA THR A 29 -19.92 -48.48 -5.36
C THR A 29 -18.81 -48.20 -4.30
N PRO A 30 -19.08 -48.08 -2.97
CA PRO A 30 -18.06 -47.69 -1.98
C PRO A 30 -17.16 -48.85 -1.49
N ALA A 31 -15.88 -48.57 -1.21
CA ALA A 31 -14.92 -49.54 -0.67
C ALA A 31 -14.70 -49.41 0.87
N LEU A 32 -14.67 -50.53 1.60
CA LEU A 32 -14.46 -50.61 3.06
C LEU A 32 -12.99 -50.91 3.43
N TYR A 33 -12.47 -50.38 4.55
CA TYR A 33 -11.14 -50.71 5.08
C TYR A 33 -11.20 -51.13 6.57
N LYS A 34 -10.63 -52.31 6.89
CA LYS A 34 -10.62 -52.96 8.22
C LYS A 34 -12.00 -53.14 8.87
N SER A 35 -12.98 -53.53 8.05
CA SER A 35 -14.31 -53.92 8.50
C SER A 35 -15.12 -52.84 9.23
N PHE A 36 -14.73 -51.57 9.11
CA PHE A 36 -15.54 -50.41 9.50
C PHE A 36 -15.54 -49.35 8.38
N PRO A 37 -16.66 -48.64 8.15
CA PRO A 37 -16.76 -47.60 7.13
C PRO A 37 -15.92 -46.36 7.51
N TYR A 38 -15.16 -45.81 6.55
CA TYR A 38 -14.42 -44.57 6.73
C TYR A 38 -15.34 -43.35 6.54
N HIS A 39 -15.27 -42.38 7.47
CA HIS A 39 -15.90 -41.07 7.32
C HIS A 39 -14.88 -40.02 6.90
N ILE A 40 -14.51 -39.99 5.62
CA ILE A 40 -13.67 -38.91 5.08
C ILE A 40 -14.56 -37.67 4.86
N LYS A 41 -14.14 -36.53 5.41
CA LYS A 41 -14.76 -35.22 5.15
C LYS A 41 -14.06 -34.57 3.95
N VAL A 42 -14.83 -34.28 2.91
CA VAL A 42 -14.36 -33.52 1.75
C VAL A 42 -14.89 -32.10 1.86
N HIS A 43 -14.04 -31.12 1.59
CA HIS A 43 -14.41 -29.72 1.59
C HIS A 43 -14.57 -29.27 0.14
N CYS A 44 -15.78 -28.87 -0.24
CA CYS A 44 -15.98 -28.14 -1.50
C CYS A 44 -15.49 -26.70 -1.36
N ALA A 45 -15.42 -25.94 -2.47
CA ALA A 45 -14.81 -24.59 -2.58
C ALA A 45 -15.32 -23.49 -1.62
N ARG A 46 -16.24 -23.81 -0.69
CA ARG A 46 -16.75 -22.92 0.36
C ARG A 46 -16.59 -23.47 1.77
N SER A 47 -15.68 -24.43 1.96
CA SER A 47 -15.24 -24.93 3.27
C SER A 47 -16.29 -25.65 4.13
N ASN A 48 -17.47 -25.99 3.61
CA ASN A 48 -18.41 -26.86 4.33
C ASN A 48 -17.91 -28.32 4.24
N PRO A 49 -17.61 -28.98 5.38
CA PRO A 49 -17.26 -30.39 5.37
C PRO A 49 -18.49 -31.21 5.01
N MET A 50 -18.46 -31.89 3.88
CA MET A 50 -19.44 -32.93 3.55
C MET A 50 -18.78 -34.29 3.70
N ILE A 51 -19.50 -35.26 4.26
CA ILE A 51 -19.00 -36.63 4.36
C ILE A 51 -19.05 -37.22 2.95
N LEU A 52 -17.93 -37.80 2.51
CA LEU A 52 -17.74 -38.43 1.19
C LEU A 52 -18.95 -39.26 0.75
N ASP A 53 -19.41 -40.12 1.66
CA ASP A 53 -20.57 -41.00 1.52
C ASP A 53 -21.89 -40.24 1.23
N ALA A 54 -22.08 -39.03 1.76
CA ALA A 54 -23.27 -38.22 1.50
C ALA A 54 -23.27 -37.59 0.09
N LEU A 55 -22.09 -37.36 -0.50
CA LEU A 55 -21.95 -36.87 -1.88
C LEU A 55 -22.11 -38.01 -2.90
N GLU A 56 -21.60 -39.19 -2.55
CA GLU A 56 -21.74 -40.42 -3.34
C GLU A 56 -23.21 -40.91 -3.37
N ASN A 57 -23.92 -40.87 -2.24
CA ASN A 57 -25.37 -41.16 -2.16
C ASN A 57 -26.26 -40.11 -2.86
N ALA A 58 -25.73 -38.93 -3.16
CA ALA A 58 -26.41 -37.89 -3.94
C ALA A 58 -26.14 -38.00 -5.46
N GLU A 59 -25.47 -39.06 -5.91
CA GLU A 59 -25.04 -39.29 -7.31
C GLU A 59 -24.14 -38.19 -7.89
N ILE A 60 -23.36 -37.51 -7.06
CA ILE A 60 -22.40 -36.48 -7.46
C ILE A 60 -21.01 -37.09 -7.51
N SER A 61 -20.47 -37.31 -8.71
CA SER A 61 -19.09 -37.79 -8.90
C SER A 61 -18.07 -36.67 -8.69
N PHE A 62 -17.07 -36.92 -7.84
CA PHE A 62 -15.89 -36.08 -7.65
C PHE A 62 -14.65 -36.99 -7.56
N MET A 63 -13.47 -36.50 -7.95
CA MET A 63 -12.20 -37.20 -7.69
C MET A 63 -11.45 -36.41 -6.62
N PRO A 64 -11.08 -37.00 -5.48
CA PRO A 64 -10.48 -36.24 -4.39
C PRO A 64 -9.01 -35.96 -4.72
N ILE A 65 -8.58 -34.71 -4.59
CA ILE A 65 -7.16 -34.41 -4.37
C ILE A 65 -7.06 -33.64 -3.07
N GLY A 66 -6.57 -34.33 -2.04
CA GLY A 66 -6.16 -33.76 -0.77
C GLY A 66 -5.96 -34.85 0.28
N HIS A 67 -4.69 -35.14 0.62
CA HIS A 67 -4.40 -35.61 1.98
C HIS A 67 -4.74 -34.49 2.97
N ALA A 68 -5.29 -34.91 4.10
CA ALA A 68 -6.08 -34.17 5.07
C ALA A 68 -5.22 -33.69 6.29
N PRO A 69 -5.82 -33.08 7.34
CA PRO A 69 -5.20 -32.14 8.28
C PRO A 69 -4.50 -32.79 9.49
N GLU A 70 -3.77 -31.94 10.23
CA GLU A 70 -3.22 -32.11 11.61
C GLU A 70 -1.68 -32.16 11.80
N ASN A 71 -0.86 -31.50 10.96
CA ASN A 71 0.48 -31.05 11.39
C ASN A 71 1.00 -29.85 10.57
N ASP A 72 0.48 -28.68 10.91
CA ASP A 72 1.17 -27.41 11.21
C ASP A 72 2.50 -27.06 10.51
N LYS A 73 2.40 -26.19 9.49
CA LYS A 73 3.04 -24.86 9.36
C LYS A 73 3.11 -24.47 7.87
N GLY A 74 2.42 -23.38 7.51
CA GLY A 74 2.72 -22.64 6.29
C GLY A 74 3.88 -21.64 6.51
N PRO A 75 4.03 -20.62 5.66
CA PRO A 75 4.09 -20.60 4.18
C PRO A 75 5.56 -20.29 3.75
N GLN A 76 5.93 -19.61 2.65
CA GLN A 76 7.11 -18.70 2.54
C GLN A 76 7.12 -17.95 1.19
N ASP A 77 6.65 -16.71 1.20
CA ASP A 77 6.91 -15.66 0.20
C ASP A 77 6.44 -15.83 -1.26
N PHE A 78 5.37 -15.10 -1.56
CA PHE A 78 5.05 -14.53 -2.85
C PHE A 78 6.18 -13.61 -3.36
N GLY A 79 6.45 -13.62 -4.65
CA GLY A 79 7.26 -12.60 -5.31
C GLY A 79 7.02 -12.51 -6.81
N GLY A 80 6.22 -11.54 -7.24
CA GLY A 80 6.39 -10.83 -8.52
C GLY A 80 5.65 -11.40 -9.74
N GLU A 81 4.82 -10.55 -10.35
CA GLU A 81 4.56 -10.43 -11.81
C GLU A 81 3.80 -11.56 -12.54
N ARG A 82 3.50 -12.71 -11.92
CA ARG A 82 2.94 -13.88 -12.64
C ARG A 82 1.52 -13.73 -13.20
N PHE A 83 0.75 -12.71 -12.79
CA PHE A 83 -0.67 -12.59 -13.14
C PHE A 83 -1.00 -11.55 -14.23
N LEU A 84 -0.02 -10.80 -14.76
CA LEU A 84 -0.28 -9.72 -15.73
C LEU A 84 0.33 -9.92 -17.13
N LYS A 85 0.98 -11.06 -17.41
CA LYS A 85 1.50 -11.41 -18.76
C LYS A 85 0.89 -12.73 -19.23
N ARG A 86 0.36 -12.80 -20.46
CA ARG A 86 -0.04 -14.06 -21.10
C ARG A 86 1.22 -14.93 -21.28
N GLN A 87 1.28 -16.08 -20.59
CA GLN A 87 2.43 -17.00 -20.59
C GLN A 87 2.40 -17.91 -21.82
N GLY A 88 3.58 -18.20 -22.38
CA GLY A 88 3.77 -19.02 -23.59
C GLY A 88 4.14 -20.47 -23.26
N THR A 89 4.14 -21.35 -24.27
CA THR A 89 4.44 -22.79 -24.14
C THR A 89 5.86 -23.09 -23.66
N GLN A 90 6.81 -22.18 -23.81
CA GLN A 90 8.19 -22.36 -23.32
C GLN A 90 8.35 -22.13 -21.81
N ASP A 91 7.34 -21.55 -21.13
CA ASP A 91 7.36 -21.28 -19.69
C ASP A 91 7.12 -22.55 -18.83
N TRP A 92 6.84 -23.70 -19.45
CA TRP A 92 6.39 -24.93 -18.79
C TRP A 92 7.39 -26.09 -18.85
N ARG A 93 8.68 -25.82 -18.61
CA ARG A 93 9.65 -26.92 -18.41
C ARG A 93 9.28 -27.76 -17.18
N ILE A 94 9.50 -29.08 -17.29
CA ILE A 94 9.11 -30.21 -16.40
C ILE A 94 9.14 -29.96 -14.87
N LYS A 95 9.93 -29.01 -14.36
CA LYS A 95 9.98 -28.67 -12.93
C LYS A 95 8.75 -27.91 -12.40
N GLN A 96 7.98 -27.20 -13.23
CA GLN A 96 6.78 -26.47 -12.78
C GLN A 96 5.49 -27.32 -12.72
N TRP A 97 5.54 -28.57 -13.19
CA TRP A 97 4.42 -29.52 -13.11
C TRP A 97 4.18 -30.03 -11.68
N TYR A 98 5.25 -30.14 -10.87
CA TYR A 98 5.16 -30.65 -9.49
C TYR A 98 4.57 -29.64 -8.48
N THR A 99 4.24 -28.41 -8.91
CA THR A 99 3.77 -27.32 -8.04
C THR A 99 2.32 -26.86 -8.30
N SER A 100 1.57 -27.55 -9.17
CA SER A 100 0.13 -27.32 -9.31
C SER A 100 -0.67 -28.27 -8.40
N TRP A 101 -1.50 -27.71 -7.53
CA TRP A 101 -2.39 -28.44 -6.62
C TRP A 101 -3.63 -28.93 -7.39
N GLY A 102 -3.38 -29.77 -8.40
CA GLY A 102 -4.33 -30.14 -9.44
C GLY A 102 -5.71 -30.48 -8.90
N ILE A 103 -6.70 -29.67 -9.26
CA ILE A 103 -7.82 -30.10 -10.11
C ILE A 103 -8.05 -28.98 -11.12
N GLN A 104 -7.79 -29.28 -12.39
CA GLN A 104 -8.15 -28.46 -13.52
C GLN A 104 -9.03 -29.32 -14.42
N ILE A 105 -10.27 -28.91 -14.68
CA ILE A 105 -11.09 -29.58 -15.69
C ILE A 105 -10.76 -28.95 -17.05
N TYR A 106 -9.85 -29.58 -17.80
CA TYR A 106 -9.61 -29.25 -19.20
C TYR A 106 -10.54 -30.06 -20.09
N THR A 107 -11.34 -29.40 -20.93
CA THR A 107 -11.70 -29.96 -22.23
C THR A 107 -11.00 -29.15 -23.32
N GLY A 108 -9.73 -29.52 -23.54
CA GLY A 108 -8.93 -29.43 -24.76
C GLY A 108 -8.78 -28.10 -25.51
N ILE A 109 -7.52 -27.72 -25.79
CA ILE A 109 -7.16 -27.17 -27.11
C ILE A 109 -6.53 -28.33 -27.89
N PRO A 110 -7.12 -28.82 -29.00
CA PRO A 110 -6.36 -29.58 -29.97
C PRO A 110 -5.69 -28.61 -30.96
N SER A 111 -4.67 -27.88 -30.54
CA SER A 111 -3.93 -27.01 -31.46
C SER A 111 -3.12 -27.90 -32.41
N GLU A 112 -3.34 -27.70 -33.71
CA GLU A 112 -2.72 -28.40 -34.83
C GLU A 112 -2.69 -29.94 -34.73
N ARG A 113 -3.78 -30.57 -35.16
CA ARG A 113 -3.81 -32.00 -35.47
C ARG A 113 -3.79 -32.13 -37.00
N ASP A 114 -2.78 -32.81 -37.53
CA ASP A 114 -2.57 -33.04 -38.97
C ASP A 114 -2.27 -31.77 -39.80
N GLY A 115 -1.58 -30.77 -39.21
CA GLY A 115 -1.18 -29.53 -39.91
C GLY A 115 -2.31 -28.52 -40.14
N ALA A 116 -3.47 -28.70 -39.49
CA ALA A 116 -4.65 -27.85 -39.64
C ALA A 116 -4.99 -27.13 -38.32
N GLN A 117 -5.08 -25.80 -38.35
CA GLN A 117 -5.34 -24.97 -37.16
C GLN A 117 -6.84 -24.80 -36.90
N TRP A 118 -7.23 -24.64 -35.62
CA TRP A 118 -8.63 -24.43 -35.22
C TRP A 118 -9.16 -23.05 -35.59
N HIS A 119 -10.42 -23.03 -36.00
CA HIS A 119 -11.16 -21.83 -36.38
C HIS A 119 -12.59 -21.89 -35.84
N ASP A 120 -13.03 -20.81 -35.20
CA ASP A 120 -14.38 -20.66 -34.66
C ASP A 120 -15.14 -19.60 -35.46
N LEU A 121 -16.36 -19.95 -35.87
CA LEU A 121 -17.33 -19.07 -36.51
C LEU A 121 -18.50 -18.88 -35.56
N GLU A 122 -18.60 -17.69 -34.97
CA GLU A 122 -19.60 -17.38 -33.95
C GLU A 122 -20.71 -16.49 -34.54
N PHE A 123 -21.89 -17.09 -34.74
CA PHE A 123 -23.12 -16.41 -35.12
C PHE A 123 -23.76 -15.84 -33.84
N THR A 124 -23.87 -14.52 -33.77
CA THR A 124 -24.52 -13.89 -32.62
C THR A 124 -26.01 -14.24 -32.59
N TYR A 125 -26.59 -14.27 -31.39
CA TYR A 125 -28.02 -14.52 -31.26
C TYR A 125 -28.86 -13.50 -32.05
N LYS A 126 -28.42 -12.23 -32.08
CA LYS A 126 -29.02 -11.18 -32.90
C LYS A 126 -29.05 -11.54 -34.39
N ALA A 127 -27.98 -12.15 -34.93
CA ALA A 127 -27.96 -12.61 -36.31
C ALA A 127 -29.01 -13.70 -36.59
N ILE A 128 -29.20 -14.62 -35.65
CA ILE A 128 -30.22 -15.69 -35.74
C ILE A 128 -31.64 -15.08 -35.73
N CYS A 129 -31.88 -14.04 -34.93
CA CYS A 129 -33.20 -13.38 -34.88
C CYS A 129 -33.50 -12.51 -36.09
N ASP A 130 -32.52 -11.72 -36.55
CA ASP A 130 -32.74 -10.68 -37.55
C ASP A 130 -32.68 -11.18 -38.99
N ALA A 131 -31.95 -12.27 -39.24
CA ALA A 131 -31.82 -12.88 -40.58
C ALA A 131 -31.84 -14.42 -40.50
N PRO A 132 -32.89 -15.03 -39.90
CA PRO A 132 -32.93 -16.46 -39.60
C PRO A 132 -32.75 -17.32 -40.84
N GLU A 133 -33.36 -16.97 -41.97
CA GLU A 133 -33.29 -17.77 -43.20
C GLU A 133 -31.88 -17.76 -43.82
N ALA A 134 -31.23 -16.59 -43.86
CA ALA A 134 -29.87 -16.45 -44.38
C ALA A 134 -28.85 -17.16 -43.47
N VAL A 135 -29.00 -17.03 -42.14
CA VAL A 135 -28.16 -17.72 -41.16
C VAL A 135 -28.41 -19.23 -41.18
N ALA A 136 -29.66 -19.68 -41.29
CA ALA A 136 -30.00 -21.10 -41.44
C ALA A 136 -29.34 -21.69 -42.69
N THR A 137 -29.46 -21.02 -43.83
CA THR A 137 -28.83 -21.45 -45.08
C THR A 137 -27.30 -21.55 -44.94
N CYS A 138 -26.67 -20.59 -44.27
CA CYS A 138 -25.23 -20.61 -44.04
C CYS A 138 -24.81 -21.75 -43.10
N ILE A 139 -25.51 -21.95 -41.99
CA ILE A 139 -25.22 -23.03 -41.03
C ILE A 139 -25.49 -24.39 -41.68
N GLU A 140 -26.57 -24.55 -42.43
CA GLU A 140 -26.87 -25.79 -43.15
C GLU A 140 -25.76 -26.12 -44.16
N ALA A 141 -25.33 -25.13 -44.94
CA ALA A 141 -24.20 -25.29 -45.85
C ALA A 141 -22.91 -25.69 -45.11
N LEU A 142 -22.60 -25.04 -43.98
CA LEU A 142 -21.44 -25.37 -43.14
C LEU A 142 -21.51 -26.79 -42.56
N LEU A 143 -22.67 -27.18 -42.03
CA LEU A 143 -22.90 -28.54 -41.52
C LEU A 143 -22.73 -29.59 -42.62
N ASN A 144 -23.16 -29.28 -43.84
CA ASN A 144 -23.06 -30.18 -45.01
C ASN A 144 -21.68 -30.20 -45.66
N THR A 145 -20.78 -29.25 -45.35
CA THR A 145 -19.40 -29.28 -45.87
C THR A 145 -18.55 -30.41 -45.28
N THR A 146 -19.03 -31.11 -44.25
CA THR A 146 -18.28 -32.15 -43.55
C THR A 146 -19.18 -33.21 -42.93
N ALA A 147 -18.69 -34.46 -42.89
CA ALA A 147 -19.43 -35.57 -42.29
C ALA A 147 -19.49 -35.53 -40.74
N THR A 148 -18.63 -34.75 -40.09
CA THR A 148 -18.57 -34.64 -38.62
C THR A 148 -18.58 -33.18 -38.16
N PRO A 149 -19.65 -32.43 -38.40
CA PRO A 149 -19.69 -31.01 -38.09
C PRO A 149 -19.73 -30.77 -36.58
N LEU A 150 -18.95 -29.81 -36.08
CA LEU A 150 -18.95 -29.43 -34.67
C LEU A 150 -19.72 -28.13 -34.49
N LEU A 151 -20.97 -28.24 -34.03
CA LEU A 151 -21.85 -27.10 -33.78
C LEU A 151 -22.25 -27.06 -32.31
N THR A 152 -22.11 -25.88 -31.70
CA THR A 152 -22.36 -25.69 -30.27
C THR A 152 -23.21 -24.46 -30.00
N LEU A 153 -24.03 -24.54 -28.96
CA LEU A 153 -24.86 -23.45 -28.48
C LEU A 153 -24.09 -22.64 -27.44
N THR A 154 -23.97 -21.34 -27.69
CA THR A 154 -23.26 -20.41 -26.80
C THR A 154 -24.11 -20.02 -25.60
N LYS A 155 -23.46 -19.46 -24.56
CA LYS A 155 -24.15 -18.98 -23.35
C LYS A 155 -25.17 -17.89 -23.65
N SER A 156 -24.92 -17.05 -24.66
CA SER A 156 -25.80 -15.94 -25.06
C SER A 156 -26.94 -16.37 -25.99
N GLY A 157 -27.06 -17.66 -26.31
CA GLY A 157 -28.06 -18.18 -27.25
C GLY A 157 -27.64 -18.10 -28.72
N GLY A 158 -26.43 -17.60 -29.04
CA GLY A 158 -25.86 -17.68 -30.39
C GLY A 158 -25.32 -19.06 -30.73
N LEU A 159 -24.93 -19.30 -31.98
CA LEU A 159 -24.39 -20.57 -32.45
C LEU A 159 -22.92 -20.45 -32.82
N ARG A 160 -22.14 -21.49 -32.52
CA ARG A 160 -20.74 -21.57 -32.89
C ARG A 160 -20.45 -22.84 -33.67
N PHE A 161 -19.91 -22.67 -34.88
CA PHE A 161 -19.34 -23.75 -35.66
C PHE A 161 -17.83 -23.73 -35.53
N SER A 162 -17.23 -24.87 -35.23
CA SER A 162 -15.78 -25.00 -35.03
C SER A 162 -15.19 -26.01 -36.02
N CYS A 163 -14.08 -25.66 -36.66
CA CYS A 163 -13.41 -26.50 -37.65
C CYS A 163 -11.89 -26.33 -37.61
N ARG A 164 -11.18 -27.16 -38.36
CA ARG A 164 -9.74 -27.04 -38.62
C ARG A 164 -9.51 -26.65 -40.08
N ILE A 165 -8.59 -25.74 -40.36
CA ILE A 165 -8.24 -25.30 -41.72
C ILE A 165 -6.73 -25.41 -41.89
N GLN A 166 -6.29 -26.07 -42.97
CA GLN A 166 -4.88 -26.18 -43.30
C GLN A 166 -4.34 -24.85 -43.83
N ASP A 167 -3.14 -24.47 -43.38
CA ASP A 167 -2.36 -23.32 -43.87
C ASP A 167 -3.08 -21.94 -43.81
N TYR A 168 -4.15 -21.82 -43.02
CA TYR A 168 -4.87 -20.57 -42.81
C TYR A 168 -4.63 -20.04 -41.39
N LEU A 169 -4.03 -18.85 -41.29
CA LEU A 169 -3.72 -18.16 -40.04
C LEU A 169 -4.36 -16.77 -40.06
N HIS A 170 -5.33 -16.51 -39.18
CA HIS A 170 -5.84 -15.15 -38.97
C HIS A 170 -4.85 -14.31 -38.15
N PRO A 171 -4.49 -13.08 -38.57
CA PRO A 171 -3.57 -12.23 -37.80
C PRO A 171 -4.18 -11.81 -36.45
N ASN A 172 -3.35 -11.79 -35.39
CA ASN A 172 -3.78 -11.69 -33.99
C ASN A 172 -4.11 -10.26 -33.50
N ILE A 173 -4.42 -9.34 -34.41
CA ILE A 173 -4.82 -7.97 -34.12
C ILE A 173 -6.31 -7.82 -34.41
N ASP A 174 -7.06 -7.10 -33.56
CA ASP A 174 -8.52 -6.92 -33.72
C ASP A 174 -8.90 -6.35 -35.09
N ALA A 175 -7.99 -5.59 -35.72
CA ALA A 175 -8.13 -5.04 -37.07
C ALA A 175 -8.10 -6.09 -38.21
N ALA A 176 -7.70 -7.33 -37.93
CA ALA A 176 -7.53 -8.40 -38.93
C ALA A 176 -8.45 -9.62 -38.73
N LYS A 177 -9.37 -9.56 -37.76
CA LYS A 177 -10.49 -10.52 -37.64
C LYS A 177 -11.48 -10.29 -38.78
N PHE A 178 -12.03 -11.36 -39.34
CA PHE A 178 -13.09 -11.23 -40.35
C PHE A 178 -14.43 -11.05 -39.63
N PHE A 179 -15.01 -9.86 -39.75
CA PHE A 179 -16.34 -9.55 -39.23
C PHE A 179 -17.32 -9.36 -40.39
N ILE A 180 -18.51 -9.98 -40.28
CA ILE A 180 -19.64 -9.64 -41.13
C ILE A 180 -20.60 -8.79 -40.32
N TYR A 181 -20.87 -7.59 -40.83
CA TYR A 181 -21.87 -6.65 -40.33
C TYR A 181 -23.17 -6.83 -41.12
N LYS A 182 -24.29 -6.28 -40.66
CA LYS A 182 -25.51 -6.23 -41.49
C LYS A 182 -25.42 -5.17 -42.59
N HIS A 183 -24.85 -4.00 -42.29
CA HIS A 183 -24.62 -2.92 -43.25
C HIS A 183 -23.13 -2.63 -43.40
N LYS A 184 -22.71 -2.14 -44.56
CA LYS A 184 -21.34 -1.66 -44.76
C LYS A 184 -21.15 -0.41 -43.87
N PRO A 185 -20.19 -0.40 -42.92
CA PRO A 185 -19.95 0.79 -42.10
C PRO A 185 -19.62 1.98 -43.00
N THR A 186 -20.33 3.09 -42.85
CA THR A 186 -20.04 4.33 -43.59
C THR A 186 -19.08 5.22 -42.79
N ASP A 187 -18.34 6.07 -43.49
CA ASP A 187 -17.40 7.01 -42.88
C ASP A 187 -18.08 8.01 -41.93
N GLU A 188 -19.38 8.27 -42.14
CA GLU A 188 -20.19 9.20 -41.36
C GLU A 188 -20.66 8.63 -40.01
N ASN A 189 -20.67 7.30 -39.84
CA ASN A 189 -21.10 6.68 -38.59
C ASN A 189 -20.27 5.44 -38.22
N PRO A 190 -18.94 5.62 -37.98
CA PRO A 190 -18.00 4.52 -37.79
C PRO A 190 -18.21 3.71 -36.50
N SER A 191 -19.07 4.20 -35.60
CA SER A 191 -19.40 3.63 -34.29
C SER A 191 -20.57 2.64 -34.30
N HIS A 192 -21.40 2.59 -35.35
CA HIS A 192 -22.53 1.63 -35.43
C HIS A 192 -22.05 0.26 -35.96
N ARG A 193 -21.30 -0.48 -35.13
CA ARG A 193 -20.69 -1.77 -35.49
C ARG A 193 -21.44 -2.96 -34.88
N ASP A 194 -22.65 -3.23 -35.33
CA ASP A 194 -23.35 -4.46 -34.94
C ASP A 194 -22.73 -5.66 -35.69
N ILE A 195 -21.95 -6.47 -34.98
CA ILE A 195 -21.27 -7.66 -35.54
C ILE A 195 -22.25 -8.84 -35.56
N TYR A 196 -22.47 -9.43 -36.73
CA TYR A 196 -23.38 -10.57 -36.94
C TYR A 196 -22.65 -11.91 -36.97
N LEU A 197 -21.47 -11.95 -37.62
CA LEU A 197 -20.56 -13.10 -37.61
C LEU A 197 -19.15 -12.63 -37.26
N GLU A 198 -18.51 -13.31 -36.31
CA GLU A 198 -17.08 -13.16 -36.01
C GLU A 198 -16.34 -14.46 -36.35
N VAL A 199 -15.26 -14.35 -37.14
CA VAL A 199 -14.35 -15.46 -37.44
C VAL A 199 -13.06 -15.29 -36.64
N ARG A 200 -12.71 -16.32 -35.85
CA ARG A 200 -11.51 -16.37 -35.01
C ARG A 200 -10.56 -17.46 -35.48
N GLY A 201 -9.25 -17.17 -35.55
CA GLY A 201 -8.21 -18.16 -35.87
C GLY A 201 -7.22 -18.42 -34.73
N ASP A 202 -6.11 -19.11 -35.07
CA ASP A 202 -5.23 -19.92 -34.21
C ASP A 202 -4.86 -19.39 -32.80
N LYS A 203 -4.77 -18.08 -32.53
CA LYS A 203 -4.47 -17.53 -31.18
C LYS A 203 -5.66 -16.90 -30.46
N GLY A 204 -6.84 -16.96 -31.07
CA GLY A 204 -8.12 -16.49 -30.56
C GLY A 204 -8.94 -17.57 -29.87
N TYR A 205 -8.35 -18.31 -28.93
CA TYR A 205 -9.09 -19.31 -28.16
C TYR A 205 -10.14 -18.61 -27.27
N SER A 206 -11.42 -18.78 -27.58
CA SER A 206 -12.43 -18.64 -26.52
C SER A 206 -12.41 -19.92 -25.70
N ARG A 207 -12.25 -19.80 -24.38
CA ARG A 207 -12.14 -20.96 -23.48
C ARG A 207 -13.44 -21.78 -23.58
N TRP A 208 -13.34 -23.04 -23.98
CA TRP A 208 -14.42 -24.00 -23.84
C TRP A 208 -14.72 -24.16 -22.35
N ASP A 209 -15.86 -23.63 -21.94
CA ASP A 209 -16.41 -23.87 -20.63
C ASP A 209 -17.36 -25.07 -20.74
N LEU A 210 -17.45 -25.92 -19.72
CA LEU A 210 -18.40 -27.05 -19.66
C LEU A 210 -19.88 -26.61 -19.74
N ARG A 211 -20.11 -25.31 -19.88
CA ARG A 211 -21.39 -24.62 -20.09
C ARG A 211 -21.63 -24.24 -21.57
N TYR A 212 -21.00 -24.89 -22.54
CA TYR A 212 -21.46 -24.90 -23.94
C TYR A 212 -22.19 -26.21 -24.22
N GLN A 213 -23.34 -26.15 -24.87
CA GLN A 213 -24.07 -27.36 -25.27
C GLN A 213 -23.59 -27.79 -26.65
N VAL A 214 -22.98 -28.96 -26.75
CA VAL A 214 -22.68 -29.56 -28.06
C VAL A 214 -23.99 -30.00 -28.69
N LEU A 215 -24.36 -29.37 -29.79
CA LEU A 215 -25.56 -29.71 -30.55
C LEU A 215 -25.26 -30.82 -31.56
N SER A 216 -24.06 -30.80 -32.16
CA SER A 216 -23.59 -31.83 -33.09
C SER A 216 -22.05 -31.92 -33.08
N GLY A 217 -21.52 -33.09 -33.43
CA GLY A 217 -20.09 -33.34 -33.59
C GLY A 217 -19.34 -33.82 -32.33
N ASN A 218 -18.04 -34.03 -32.49
CA ASN A 218 -17.15 -34.44 -31.41
C ASN A 218 -16.09 -33.36 -31.15
N LEU A 219 -16.07 -32.83 -29.93
CA LEU A 219 -15.11 -31.82 -29.48
C LEU A 219 -13.64 -32.26 -29.64
N LEU A 220 -13.35 -33.56 -29.56
CA LEU A 220 -11.99 -34.10 -29.69
C LEU A 220 -11.56 -34.32 -31.14
N ASN A 221 -12.49 -34.20 -32.09
CA ASN A 221 -12.23 -34.43 -33.51
C ASN A 221 -13.07 -33.49 -34.40
N PRO A 222 -12.78 -32.17 -34.39
CA PRO A 222 -13.45 -31.24 -35.28
C PRO A 222 -13.13 -31.55 -36.76
N PRO A 223 -14.01 -31.14 -37.68
CA PRO A 223 -13.83 -31.38 -39.11
C PRO A 223 -12.66 -30.56 -39.67
N VAL A 224 -11.91 -31.12 -40.63
CA VAL A 224 -10.89 -30.38 -41.41
C VAL A 224 -11.53 -29.92 -42.72
N ILE A 225 -11.48 -28.62 -43.01
CA ILE A 225 -12.12 -27.98 -44.18
C ILE A 225 -11.09 -27.05 -44.83
N THR A 226 -11.05 -26.98 -46.17
CA THR A 226 -10.17 -26.01 -46.87
C THR A 226 -10.74 -24.60 -46.81
N LYS A 227 -9.88 -23.58 -46.92
CA LYS A 227 -10.31 -22.17 -46.84
C LYS A 227 -11.36 -21.82 -47.91
N GLU A 228 -11.22 -22.36 -49.12
CA GLU A 228 -12.13 -22.12 -50.23
C GLU A 228 -13.54 -22.64 -49.94
N VAL A 229 -13.63 -23.83 -49.35
CA VAL A 229 -14.90 -24.48 -48.98
C VAL A 229 -15.55 -23.76 -47.79
N LEU A 230 -14.76 -23.31 -46.82
CA LEU A 230 -15.27 -22.59 -45.66
C LEU A 230 -15.79 -21.19 -46.01
N PHE A 231 -15.06 -20.42 -46.82
CA PHE A 231 -15.44 -19.03 -47.10
C PHE A 231 -16.56 -18.91 -48.15
N ALA A 232 -16.85 -19.93 -48.95
CA ALA A 232 -17.97 -19.91 -49.90
C ALA A 232 -19.35 -19.63 -49.23
N PRO A 233 -19.81 -20.41 -48.23
CA PRO A 233 -21.08 -20.13 -47.55
C PRO A 233 -21.07 -18.82 -46.75
N ILE A 234 -19.91 -18.41 -46.22
CA ILE A 234 -19.72 -17.14 -45.50
C ILE A 234 -19.86 -15.94 -46.44
N ASN A 235 -19.30 -16.03 -47.65
CA ASN A 235 -19.42 -14.99 -48.66
C ASN A 235 -20.85 -14.87 -49.20
N ASN A 236 -21.56 -15.99 -49.34
CA ASN A 236 -22.99 -15.98 -49.70
C ASN A 236 -23.84 -15.32 -48.60
N LEU A 237 -23.56 -15.63 -47.33
CA LEU A 237 -24.20 -14.94 -46.20
C LEU A 237 -23.90 -13.44 -46.22
N ARG A 238 -22.63 -13.05 -46.45
CA ARG A 238 -22.24 -11.65 -46.57
C ARG A 238 -23.00 -10.96 -47.71
N ALA A 239 -23.10 -11.59 -48.87
CA ALA A 239 -23.83 -11.05 -50.01
C ALA A 239 -25.32 -10.88 -49.69
N ALA A 240 -25.97 -11.90 -49.12
CA ALA A 240 -27.39 -11.86 -48.74
C ALA A 240 -27.69 -10.80 -47.67
N LEU A 241 -26.76 -10.58 -46.72
CA LEU A 241 -26.91 -9.54 -45.70
C LEU A 241 -26.61 -8.13 -46.24
N HIS A 242 -25.76 -8.00 -47.26
CA HIS A 242 -25.29 -6.73 -47.82
C HIS A 242 -25.96 -6.37 -49.16
N GLU A 243 -27.05 -7.04 -49.55
CA GLU A 243 -27.74 -6.71 -50.80
C GLU A 243 -28.17 -5.22 -50.78
N PRO A 244 -27.86 -4.45 -51.84
CA PRO A 244 -28.30 -3.06 -51.95
C PRO A 244 -29.83 -3.04 -52.00
N GLU A 245 -30.44 -2.12 -51.25
CA GLU A 245 -31.88 -1.85 -51.29
C GLU A 245 -32.35 -1.83 -52.75
N SER A 246 -33.21 -2.78 -53.11
CA SER A 246 -33.97 -2.71 -54.34
C SER A 246 -34.69 -1.38 -54.36
N SER A 247 -34.22 -0.50 -55.24
CA SER A 247 -34.69 0.86 -55.37
C SER A 247 -36.06 0.83 -56.03
N GLN A 248 -37.12 0.48 -55.29
CA GLN A 248 -38.48 0.63 -55.79
C GLN A 248 -39.52 0.61 -54.67
N GLN A 249 -40.21 1.76 -54.60
CA GLN A 249 -41.57 1.99 -54.11
C GLN A 249 -41.76 2.43 -52.65
N LYS A 250 -41.51 3.75 -52.48
CA LYS A 250 -42.52 4.75 -52.10
C LYS A 250 -43.39 4.39 -50.89
N PHE A 251 -42.88 4.79 -49.73
CA PHE A 251 -43.73 5.35 -48.68
C PHE A 251 -44.51 6.55 -49.24
N LEU A 252 -45.81 6.36 -49.43
CA LEU A 252 -46.81 7.41 -49.50
C LEU A 252 -47.93 6.98 -48.55
N LYS A 253 -47.92 7.52 -47.32
CA LYS A 253 -48.91 8.50 -46.88
C LYS A 253 -48.83 8.71 -45.37
N ASP A 254 -48.59 9.98 -45.05
CA ASP A 254 -49.05 10.62 -43.82
C ASP A 254 -50.52 10.29 -43.52
N VAL A 255 -50.87 10.16 -42.24
CA VAL A 255 -51.61 11.18 -41.47
C VAL A 255 -51.99 10.56 -40.11
N PRO A 256 -51.99 11.37 -39.03
CA PRO A 256 -51.94 10.91 -37.65
C PRO A 256 -53.34 10.78 -37.04
N LYS A 257 -53.46 10.00 -35.96
CA LYS A 257 -54.18 10.36 -34.70
C LYS A 257 -54.23 9.18 -33.74
N SER A 258 -53.80 9.48 -32.51
CA SER A 258 -54.22 8.92 -31.23
C SER A 258 -54.82 7.51 -31.23
N ASN A 259 -54.15 6.58 -30.56
CA ASN A 259 -54.79 5.75 -29.54
C ASN A 259 -53.75 5.21 -28.57
N ILE A 260 -54.06 5.38 -27.29
CA ILE A 260 -53.44 4.75 -26.13
C ILE A 260 -53.32 3.25 -26.42
N ALA A 261 -52.10 2.69 -26.44
CA ALA A 261 -51.89 1.25 -26.60
C ALA A 261 -50.58 0.82 -25.91
N THR A 262 -50.74 0.43 -24.64
CA THR A 262 -50.05 -0.68 -23.95
C THR A 262 -48.53 -0.83 -24.15
N LEU A 263 -47.77 -0.35 -23.16
CA LEU A 263 -46.47 -0.97 -22.86
C LEU A 263 -46.70 -2.48 -22.60
N PRO A 264 -45.87 -3.38 -23.18
CA PRO A 264 -45.94 -4.80 -22.90
C PRO A 264 -45.69 -5.11 -21.40
N SER A 265 -45.99 -6.36 -21.01
CA SER A 265 -45.76 -6.84 -19.64
C SER A 265 -44.27 -6.67 -19.26
N LEU A 266 -43.98 -6.17 -18.05
CA LEU A 266 -42.63 -6.10 -17.49
C LEU A 266 -42.13 -7.46 -16.95
N GLY A 267 -42.78 -8.56 -17.30
CA GLY A 267 -42.34 -9.92 -16.96
C GLY A 267 -42.87 -10.46 -15.63
N SER A 268 -43.65 -9.67 -14.88
CA SER A 268 -44.34 -10.11 -13.66
C SER A 268 -45.54 -9.23 -13.36
N ASN A 269 -46.58 -9.83 -12.75
CA ASN A 269 -47.78 -9.10 -12.32
C ASN A 269 -47.43 -7.93 -11.40
N ASN A 270 -46.48 -8.08 -10.47
CA ASN A 270 -46.14 -7.01 -9.53
C ASN A 270 -45.44 -5.84 -10.24
N LEU A 271 -44.54 -6.13 -11.18
CA LEU A 271 -43.91 -5.11 -12.02
C LEU A 271 -44.92 -4.44 -12.94
N ASP A 272 -45.91 -5.18 -13.45
CA ASP A 272 -46.97 -4.62 -14.30
C ASP A 272 -47.93 -3.71 -13.55
N LEU A 273 -48.28 -4.02 -12.31
CA LEU A 273 -49.02 -3.07 -11.47
C LEU A 273 -48.16 -1.83 -11.14
N ALA A 274 -46.85 -1.99 -10.89
CA ALA A 274 -45.93 -0.85 -10.68
C ALA A 274 -45.73 -0.01 -11.96
N LYS A 275 -45.81 -0.64 -13.14
CA LYS A 275 -45.82 0.04 -14.45
C LYS A 275 -47.06 0.92 -14.60
N GLU A 276 -48.25 0.37 -14.37
CA GLU A 276 -49.50 1.14 -14.42
C GLU A 276 -49.46 2.34 -13.46
N THR A 277 -48.79 2.16 -12.33
CA THR A 277 -48.61 3.18 -11.32
C THR A 277 -47.77 4.36 -11.80
N PHE A 278 -46.61 4.06 -12.37
CA PHE A 278 -45.65 5.04 -12.86
C PHE A 278 -46.22 5.82 -14.05
N LEU A 279 -46.94 5.14 -14.95
CA LEU A 279 -47.66 5.77 -16.05
C LEU A 279 -48.72 6.77 -15.54
N LYS A 280 -49.49 6.43 -14.50
CA LYS A 280 -50.48 7.35 -13.89
C LYS A 280 -49.84 8.60 -13.26
N HIS A 281 -48.59 8.53 -12.80
CA HIS A 281 -47.86 9.64 -12.17
C HIS A 281 -46.96 10.43 -13.13
N GLY A 282 -47.15 10.25 -14.45
CA GLY A 282 -46.46 11.00 -15.49
C GLY A 282 -45.04 10.51 -15.79
N PHE A 283 -44.65 9.32 -15.32
CA PHE A 283 -43.40 8.70 -15.75
C PHE A 283 -43.57 8.06 -17.11
N SER A 284 -42.60 8.29 -17.98
CA SER A 284 -42.45 7.64 -19.28
C SER A 284 -41.39 6.55 -19.17
N TYR A 285 -41.65 5.38 -19.74
CA TYR A 285 -40.68 4.30 -19.77
C TYR A 285 -39.50 4.68 -20.68
N ASP A 286 -38.27 4.45 -20.22
CA ASP A 286 -37.04 4.71 -20.98
C ASP A 286 -36.50 3.41 -21.61
N ARG A 287 -36.04 2.48 -20.77
CA ARG A 287 -35.37 1.25 -21.24
C ARG A 287 -35.31 0.15 -20.18
N GLU A 288 -34.98 -1.07 -20.58
CA GLU A 288 -34.59 -2.15 -19.65
C GLU A 288 -33.09 -2.43 -19.75
N THR A 289 -32.43 -2.73 -18.64
CA THR A 289 -31.06 -3.25 -18.62
C THR A 289 -30.87 -4.21 -17.46
N ASP A 290 -30.48 -5.45 -17.73
CA ASP A 290 -30.19 -6.49 -16.72
C ASP A 290 -31.34 -6.78 -15.73
N GLY A 291 -32.59 -6.71 -16.18
CA GLY A 291 -33.78 -6.91 -15.33
C GLY A 291 -34.21 -5.67 -14.54
N PHE A 292 -33.56 -4.52 -14.80
CA PHE A 292 -33.96 -3.22 -14.28
C PHE A 292 -34.68 -2.42 -15.36
N HIS A 293 -35.90 -1.98 -15.08
CA HIS A 293 -36.76 -1.15 -15.90
C HIS A 293 -36.60 0.31 -15.52
N TYR A 294 -36.08 1.12 -16.44
CA TYR A 294 -35.80 2.54 -16.24
C TYR A 294 -36.96 3.40 -16.74
N TRP A 295 -37.28 4.43 -15.96
CA TRP A 295 -38.40 5.32 -16.11
C TRP A 295 -37.95 6.77 -15.92
N THR A 296 -38.58 7.70 -16.63
CA THR A 296 -38.21 9.11 -16.64
C THR A 296 -39.39 10.03 -16.45
N ARG A 297 -39.24 11.07 -15.62
CA ARG A 297 -40.18 12.20 -15.49
C ARG A 297 -39.39 13.48 -15.24
N ASN A 298 -39.44 14.48 -16.13
CA ASN A 298 -38.75 15.77 -15.97
C ASN A 298 -37.27 15.61 -15.55
N ASP A 299 -36.46 14.86 -16.33
CA ASP A 299 -35.04 14.56 -16.07
C ASP A 299 -34.71 13.72 -14.81
N VAL A 300 -35.74 13.18 -14.13
CA VAL A 300 -35.58 12.22 -13.04
C VAL A 300 -35.58 10.80 -13.58
N TYR A 301 -34.49 10.06 -13.38
CA TYR A 301 -34.34 8.66 -13.78
C TYR A 301 -34.56 7.71 -12.60
N VAL A 302 -35.50 6.78 -12.76
CA VAL A 302 -35.86 5.78 -11.73
C VAL A 302 -35.78 4.39 -12.33
N SER A 303 -35.22 3.44 -11.60
CA SER A 303 -35.15 2.03 -11.96
C SER A 303 -36.10 1.21 -11.10
N LEU A 304 -36.76 0.24 -11.72
CA LEU A 304 -37.73 -0.70 -11.16
C LEU A 304 -37.27 -2.13 -11.50
N TRP A 305 -37.17 -3.02 -10.53
CA TRP A 305 -36.85 -4.44 -10.80
C TRP A 305 -37.51 -5.32 -9.76
N GLU A 306 -37.66 -6.61 -10.03
CA GLU A 306 -38.22 -7.54 -9.04
C GLU A 306 -37.17 -8.54 -8.61
N ASP A 307 -37.08 -8.75 -7.30
CA ASP A 307 -36.25 -9.79 -6.69
C ASP A 307 -37.04 -10.46 -5.56
N TYR A 308 -37.05 -11.79 -5.54
CA TYR A 308 -37.83 -12.60 -4.59
C TYR A 308 -39.34 -12.23 -4.48
N ASN A 309 -40.02 -11.95 -5.60
CA ASN A 309 -41.42 -11.50 -5.67
C ASN A 309 -41.70 -10.14 -4.99
N ILE A 310 -40.68 -9.32 -4.79
CA ILE A 310 -40.79 -7.96 -4.26
C ILE A 310 -40.25 -7.00 -5.32
N VAL A 311 -41.06 -6.03 -5.73
CA VAL A 311 -40.63 -5.00 -6.66
C VAL A 311 -39.80 -3.97 -5.91
N TRP A 312 -38.64 -3.62 -6.41
CA TRP A 312 -37.72 -2.65 -5.85
C TRP A 312 -37.66 -1.41 -6.74
N VAL A 313 -37.52 -0.24 -6.12
CA VAL A 313 -37.33 1.04 -6.81
C VAL A 313 -36.04 1.71 -6.36
N ARG A 314 -35.36 2.39 -7.30
CA ARG A 314 -34.18 3.22 -7.02
C ARG A 314 -34.03 4.35 -8.03
N ALA A 315 -33.84 5.58 -7.57
CA ALA A 315 -33.45 6.72 -8.40
C ALA A 315 -31.96 6.71 -8.75
N ALA A 316 -31.63 7.08 -9.99
CA ALA A 316 -30.25 7.20 -10.47
C ALA A 316 -29.61 8.54 -10.07
N THR A 317 -30.40 9.56 -9.72
CA THR A 317 -29.94 10.90 -9.34
C THR A 317 -30.33 11.25 -7.88
N PRO A 318 -29.44 11.87 -7.08
CA PRO A 318 -29.69 12.15 -5.67
C PRO A 318 -30.67 13.28 -5.35
N ASN A 319 -31.01 14.13 -6.32
CA ASN A 319 -31.88 15.31 -6.13
C ASN A 319 -33.36 15.02 -6.45
N THR A 320 -33.85 13.83 -6.13
CA THR A 320 -35.20 13.41 -6.50
C THR A 320 -35.98 13.01 -5.25
N GLU A 321 -37.31 13.20 -5.24
CA GLU A 321 -38.21 12.75 -4.16
C GLU A 321 -38.26 11.20 -4.03
N PHE A 322 -37.41 10.47 -4.75
CA PHE A 322 -37.31 9.02 -4.79
C PHE A 322 -36.00 8.52 -4.13
N PRO A 323 -36.01 7.33 -3.51
CA PRO A 323 -34.83 6.80 -2.81
C PRO A 323 -33.70 6.44 -3.79
N THR A 324 -32.47 6.85 -3.47
CA THR A 324 -31.25 6.51 -4.25
C THR A 324 -30.67 5.13 -3.93
N HIS A 325 -31.20 4.46 -2.91
CA HIS A 325 -30.95 3.07 -2.59
C HIS A 325 -32.18 2.23 -2.96
N ALA A 326 -31.99 0.92 -3.15
CA ALA A 326 -33.08 0.00 -3.46
C ALA A 326 -34.08 -0.07 -2.31
N VAL A 327 -35.35 0.26 -2.57
CA VAL A 327 -36.44 0.16 -1.57
C VAL A 327 -37.56 -0.73 -2.13
N PRO A 328 -38.13 -1.66 -1.33
CA PRO A 328 -39.20 -2.53 -1.79
C PRO A 328 -40.55 -1.79 -1.85
N ILE A 329 -41.34 -2.09 -2.89
CA ILE A 329 -42.69 -1.62 -3.15
C ILE A 329 -43.63 -2.76 -2.76
N THR A 330 -44.12 -2.76 -1.52
CA THR A 330 -45.10 -3.75 -1.07
C THR A 330 -46.52 -3.24 -1.36
N ASP A 331 -47.18 -3.89 -2.32
CA ASP A 331 -48.61 -3.85 -2.66
C ASP A 331 -49.27 -2.45 -2.72
N ILE A 332 -48.67 -1.59 -3.54
CA ILE A 332 -49.33 -0.72 -4.53
C ILE A 332 -50.59 0.01 -4.03
N TRP A 333 -50.31 1.21 -3.50
CA TRP A 333 -51.17 2.42 -3.42
C TRP A 333 -51.89 2.53 -2.08
N GLU A 334 -51.98 3.70 -1.46
CA GLU A 334 -52.91 4.77 -1.84
C GLU A 334 -52.37 6.16 -1.38
N ASP A 335 -52.39 7.16 -2.28
CA ASP A 335 -52.56 8.62 -2.00
C ASP A 335 -51.49 9.53 -1.35
N THR A 336 -50.18 9.29 -1.43
CA THR A 336 -49.21 10.26 -0.84
C THR A 336 -48.00 10.48 -1.76
N GLY A 337 -47.47 11.68 -1.99
CA GLY A 337 -46.98 12.54 -0.91
C GLY A 337 -45.72 11.99 -0.22
N ILE A 338 -45.02 11.00 -0.79
CA ILE A 338 -43.90 10.33 -0.11
C ILE A 338 -42.61 11.14 -0.26
N SER A 339 -42.44 12.06 0.69
CA SER A 339 -41.15 12.28 1.33
C SER A 339 -40.62 10.94 1.87
N ALA A 340 -39.29 10.79 1.84
CA ALA A 340 -38.57 9.67 2.42
C ALA A 340 -39.15 9.26 3.79
N PRO A 341 -39.03 7.97 4.20
CA PRO A 341 -39.03 7.72 5.63
C PRO A 341 -38.00 8.70 6.21
N PRO A 342 -38.36 9.49 7.23
CA PRO A 342 -37.36 10.29 7.91
C PRO A 342 -36.20 9.34 8.20
N VAL A 343 -34.97 9.83 7.95
CA VAL A 343 -33.80 9.22 8.54
C VAL A 343 -34.10 9.21 10.03
N ASP A 344 -34.67 8.10 10.50
CA ASP A 344 -34.85 7.89 11.91
C ASP A 344 -33.40 7.77 12.39
N THR A 345 -32.96 8.85 13.02
CA THR A 345 -31.59 9.11 13.46
C THR A 345 -31.17 8.14 14.56
N GLY A 346 -31.90 7.04 14.76
CA GLY A 346 -31.59 5.96 15.67
C GLY A 346 -31.49 4.64 14.91
N LEU A 347 -30.31 4.01 14.98
CA LEU A 347 -30.19 2.56 14.81
C LEU A 347 -31.33 1.88 15.60
N PRO A 348 -32.10 0.95 15.02
CA PRO A 348 -33.20 0.29 15.74
C PRO A 348 -32.65 -0.40 17.00
N VAL A 349 -32.94 0.20 18.16
CA VAL A 349 -32.42 -0.27 19.45
C VAL A 349 -33.22 -1.51 19.84
N SER A 350 -32.54 -2.65 19.98
CA SER A 350 -33.21 -3.89 20.39
C SER A 350 -33.86 -3.71 21.77
N LYS A 351 -34.98 -4.42 22.02
CA LYS A 351 -35.64 -4.42 23.34
C LYS A 351 -34.69 -4.80 24.47
N THR A 352 -33.70 -5.66 24.19
CA THR A 352 -32.65 -6.03 25.14
C THR A 352 -31.70 -4.87 25.45
N LEU A 353 -31.30 -4.08 24.44
CA LEU A 353 -30.48 -2.88 24.66
C LEU A 353 -31.22 -1.81 25.47
N LEU A 354 -32.50 -1.59 25.19
CA LEU A 354 -33.34 -0.68 25.99
C LEU A 354 -33.47 -1.13 27.44
N ALA A 355 -33.74 -2.43 27.67
CA ALA A 355 -33.82 -2.97 29.01
C ALA A 355 -32.49 -2.89 29.78
N ILE A 356 -31.33 -2.95 29.10
CA ILE A 356 -30.02 -2.71 29.75
C ILE A 356 -29.84 -1.23 30.07
N ARG A 357 -30.21 -0.33 29.15
CA ARG A 357 -30.17 1.13 29.38
C ARG A 357 -31.03 1.57 30.56
N GLU A 358 -32.19 0.94 30.73
CA GLU A 358 -33.12 1.18 31.83
C GLU A 358 -32.72 0.46 33.13
N GLY A 359 -31.62 -0.29 33.13
CA GLY A 359 -31.12 -1.03 34.29
C GLY A 359 -31.92 -2.29 34.65
N HIS A 360 -32.84 -2.72 33.80
CA HIS A 360 -33.65 -3.93 33.98
C HIS A 360 -32.89 -5.23 33.66
N LEU A 361 -31.84 -5.17 32.83
CA LEU A 361 -31.00 -6.31 32.47
C LEU A 361 -29.51 -5.97 32.63
N SER A 362 -28.71 -6.99 32.95
CA SER A 362 -27.25 -6.83 33.01
C SER A 362 -26.65 -6.54 31.62
N PRO A 363 -25.61 -5.68 31.53
CA PRO A 363 -24.82 -5.49 30.31
C PRO A 363 -24.18 -6.76 29.75
N LEU A 364 -24.09 -7.83 30.56
CA LEU A 364 -23.58 -9.15 30.16
C LEU A 364 -24.63 -10.03 29.48
N ALA A 365 -25.90 -9.61 29.43
CA ALA A 365 -26.97 -10.32 28.73
C ALA A 365 -26.75 -10.40 27.21
N ILE A 366 -26.03 -9.42 26.65
CA ILE A 366 -25.70 -9.38 25.21
C ILE A 366 -24.43 -10.19 24.97
N LYS A 367 -24.48 -11.06 23.96
CA LYS A 367 -23.30 -11.79 23.49
C LYS A 367 -22.30 -10.82 22.85
N ARG A 368 -21.10 -10.73 23.42
CA ARG A 368 -20.02 -9.84 22.97
C ARG A 368 -18.95 -10.61 22.20
N LEU A 369 -18.18 -9.89 21.39
CA LEU A 369 -16.94 -10.42 20.83
C LEU A 369 -15.91 -10.60 21.95
N PRO A 370 -15.05 -11.63 21.88
CA PRO A 370 -13.99 -11.81 22.85
C PRO A 370 -13.05 -10.61 22.84
N SER A 371 -12.62 -10.18 24.02
CA SER A 371 -11.62 -9.13 24.16
C SER A 371 -10.30 -9.62 23.59
N LYS A 372 -9.73 -8.88 22.65
CA LYS A 372 -8.36 -9.11 22.15
C LYS A 372 -7.33 -8.27 22.90
N PHE A 373 -7.80 -7.23 23.59
CA PHE A 373 -6.96 -6.34 24.37
C PHE A 373 -7.37 -6.39 25.84
N GLN A 374 -6.38 -6.48 26.74
CA GLN A 374 -6.59 -6.39 28.18
C GLN A 374 -5.64 -5.33 28.71
N LYS A 375 -6.15 -4.50 29.62
CA LYS A 375 -5.32 -3.51 30.30
C LYS A 375 -4.32 -4.25 31.18
N GLN A 376 -3.02 -4.03 30.96
CA GLN A 376 -2.00 -4.56 31.86
C GLN A 376 -2.23 -3.95 33.25
N GLN A 377 -2.38 -4.79 34.28
CA GLN A 377 -2.38 -4.36 35.68
C GLN A 377 -0.93 -4.08 36.09
N THR A 378 -0.37 -2.99 35.61
CA THR A 378 0.94 -2.53 36.06
C THR A 378 0.79 -1.89 37.44
N ALA A 379 1.75 -2.11 38.35
CA ALA A 379 1.84 -1.37 39.60
C ALA A 379 1.66 0.13 39.31
N LEU A 380 0.84 0.83 40.11
CA LEU A 380 0.53 2.26 39.96
C LEU A 380 1.82 3.02 39.61
N LYS A 381 2.01 3.34 38.31
CA LYS A 381 3.11 4.18 37.88
C LYS A 381 2.87 5.55 38.48
N GLU A 382 3.87 6.10 39.17
CA GLU A 382 3.80 7.48 39.64
C GLU A 382 3.96 8.41 38.43
N TYR A 383 2.96 9.27 38.21
CA TYR A 383 2.98 10.29 37.15
C TYR A 383 3.49 11.60 37.75
N LYS A 384 4.55 12.17 37.16
CA LYS A 384 5.16 13.43 37.61
C LYS A 384 4.44 14.64 37.05
N ASN A 385 4.56 15.77 37.76
CA ASN A 385 4.08 17.03 37.21
C ASN A 385 5.06 17.60 36.16
N ALA A 386 4.59 18.54 35.33
CA ALA A 386 5.39 19.11 34.26
C ALA A 386 6.70 19.79 34.73
N LYS A 387 6.75 20.29 35.98
CA LYS A 387 7.94 20.92 36.56
C LYS A 387 9.02 19.91 36.92
N GLU A 388 8.64 18.78 37.50
CA GLU A 388 9.55 17.67 37.84
C GLU A 388 10.15 17.02 36.59
N ARG A 389 9.33 16.81 35.56
CA ARG A 389 9.81 16.36 34.24
C ARG A 389 10.82 17.34 33.65
N SER A 390 10.49 18.63 33.67
CA SER A 390 11.42 19.68 33.22
C SER A 390 12.72 19.68 34.02
N ALA A 391 12.66 19.48 35.34
CA ALA A 391 13.84 19.38 36.20
C ALA A 391 14.70 18.15 35.87
N GLN A 392 14.08 17.00 35.59
CA GLN A 392 14.77 15.78 35.15
C GLN A 392 15.51 16.01 33.82
N ILE A 393 14.86 16.62 32.83
CA ILE A 393 15.49 16.97 31.54
C ILE A 393 16.62 17.98 31.74
N GLN A 394 16.43 18.99 32.59
CA GLN A 394 17.49 19.97 32.91
C GLN A 394 18.69 19.32 33.62
N GLN A 395 18.48 18.27 34.41
CA GLN A 395 19.55 17.48 35.03
C GLN A 395 20.32 16.66 33.99
N ILE A 396 19.66 16.14 32.94
CA ILE A 396 20.31 15.50 31.79
C ILE A 396 21.17 16.53 31.04
N LEU A 397 20.66 17.75 30.87
CA LEU A 397 21.30 18.85 30.16
C LEU A 397 22.32 19.65 31.00
N LYS A 398 22.99 19.03 31.99
CA LYS A 398 23.86 19.66 33.01
C LYS A 398 24.50 20.99 32.58
N ARG A 399 24.33 22.01 33.42
CA ARG A 399 24.91 23.37 33.27
C ARG A 399 26.40 23.29 32.94
N GLY A 400 26.80 23.72 31.75
CA GLY A 400 28.20 23.76 31.29
C GLY A 400 28.45 23.03 29.96
N THR A 401 27.48 22.23 29.51
CA THR A 401 27.57 21.49 28.24
C THR A 401 27.19 22.40 27.06
N ARG A 402 28.09 22.57 26.08
CA ARG A 402 27.75 23.29 24.84
C ARG A 402 26.89 22.39 23.95
N ILE A 403 25.65 22.80 23.66
CA ILE A 403 24.80 22.14 22.66
C ILE A 403 25.28 22.58 21.27
N LEU A 404 25.81 21.62 20.51
CA LEU A 404 26.43 21.88 19.21
C LEU A 404 25.45 21.98 18.05
N ALA A 405 24.36 21.23 18.10
CA ALA A 405 23.23 21.35 17.20
C ALA A 405 22.02 20.73 17.90
N LEU A 406 20.85 21.37 17.74
CA LEU A 406 19.55 20.74 17.81
C LEU A 406 19.11 20.45 16.38
N THR A 407 19.15 19.18 15.97
CA THR A 407 18.61 18.78 14.68
C THR A 407 17.17 18.36 14.86
N SER A 408 16.24 19.18 14.39
CA SER A 408 14.80 18.92 14.43
C SER A 408 14.24 18.88 13.01
N SER A 409 13.06 18.31 12.82
CA SER A 409 12.30 18.51 11.58
C SER A 409 11.97 19.99 11.41
N GLU A 410 11.64 20.40 10.19
CA GLU A 410 11.34 21.80 9.85
C GLU A 410 10.23 22.42 10.73
N VAL A 411 9.37 21.59 11.33
CA VAL A 411 8.26 22.00 12.21
C VAL A 411 8.60 21.83 13.70
N GLY A 412 9.46 20.86 14.07
CA GLY A 412 9.77 20.52 15.45
C GLY A 412 10.49 21.61 16.25
N ILE A 413 11.15 22.56 15.55
CA ILE A 413 11.80 23.75 16.14
C ILE A 413 10.79 24.62 16.93
N LEU A 414 9.49 24.52 16.62
CA LEU A 414 8.42 25.34 17.19
C LEU A 414 7.53 24.57 18.20
N THR A 415 7.61 23.24 18.26
CA THR A 415 6.68 22.40 19.04
C THR A 415 7.31 21.85 20.32
N ASN A 416 8.62 21.55 20.34
CA ASN A 416 9.28 21.02 21.53
C ASN A 416 9.57 22.12 22.57
N THR A 417 8.62 22.27 23.47
CA THR A 417 8.61 23.29 24.54
C THR A 417 9.73 23.07 25.56
N GLU A 418 10.25 21.84 25.69
CA GLU A 418 11.31 21.46 26.63
C GLU A 418 12.69 21.84 26.06
N ALA A 419 12.93 21.54 24.79
CA ALA A 419 14.11 22.00 24.05
C ALA A 419 14.12 23.53 23.92
N GLU A 420 12.97 24.13 23.63
CA GLU A 420 12.77 25.59 23.56
C GLU A 420 13.13 26.26 24.90
N THR A 421 12.72 25.68 26.04
CA THR A 421 13.04 26.22 27.38
C THR A 421 14.56 26.21 27.64
N TYR A 422 15.29 25.19 27.20
CA TYR A 422 16.75 25.19 27.30
C TYR A 422 17.39 26.28 26.41
N LEU A 423 16.91 26.45 25.18
CA LEU A 423 17.40 27.46 24.24
C LEU A 423 17.13 28.89 24.77
N LEU A 424 15.95 29.14 25.33
CA LEU A 424 15.58 30.42 25.94
C LEU A 424 16.47 30.79 27.13
N ASN A 425 16.91 29.79 27.91
CA ASN A 425 17.75 30.00 29.08
C ASN A 425 19.24 30.24 28.74
N ASN A 426 19.69 29.92 27.53
CA ASN A 426 21.09 30.05 27.11
C ASN A 426 21.28 31.15 26.05
N ARG A 427 21.95 32.23 26.43
CA ARG A 427 21.87 33.56 25.79
C ARG A 427 22.50 33.78 24.38
N ALA A 428 22.55 32.79 23.48
CA ALA A 428 22.84 33.02 22.05
C ALA A 428 22.53 31.75 21.23
N THR A 429 21.54 31.82 20.34
CA THR A 429 21.13 30.72 19.47
C THR A 429 21.38 31.08 18.01
N CYS A 430 22.00 30.18 17.26
CA CYS A 430 22.04 30.30 15.79
C CYS A 430 21.00 29.39 15.14
N LEU A 431 20.21 29.93 14.21
CA LEU A 431 19.26 29.18 13.37
C LEU A 431 19.92 28.84 12.02
N ASN A 432 20.10 27.56 11.76
CA ASN A 432 20.56 27.03 10.48
C ASN A 432 19.42 26.26 9.81
N ILE A 433 18.47 27.02 9.25
CA ILE A 433 17.23 26.53 8.63
C ILE A 433 17.27 26.90 7.15
N ALA A 434 17.00 25.93 6.28
CA ALA A 434 17.02 26.16 4.82
C ALA A 434 15.84 27.03 4.34
N SER A 435 14.68 26.94 5.02
CA SER A 435 13.49 27.71 4.73
C SER A 435 13.48 29.08 5.42
N HIS A 436 13.29 30.13 4.63
CA HIS A 436 13.21 31.51 5.10
C HIS A 436 11.96 31.77 5.96
N SER A 437 10.79 31.27 5.56
CA SER A 437 9.54 31.44 6.33
C SER A 437 9.61 30.80 7.72
N LEU A 438 10.26 29.64 7.83
CA LEU A 438 10.46 28.96 9.11
C LEU A 438 11.50 29.67 9.99
N ALA A 439 12.54 30.24 9.38
CA ALA A 439 13.51 31.06 10.09
C ALA A 439 12.85 32.33 10.69
N GLU A 440 11.96 32.98 9.93
CA GLU A 440 11.18 34.14 10.42
C GLU A 440 10.19 33.74 11.52
N ALA A 441 9.45 32.64 11.35
CA ALA A 441 8.51 32.16 12.36
C ALA A 441 9.23 31.80 13.68
N ALA A 442 10.38 31.13 13.59
CA ALA A 442 11.22 30.84 14.75
C ALA A 442 11.73 32.14 15.39
N GLU A 443 12.24 33.08 14.60
CA GLU A 443 12.72 34.37 15.10
C GLU A 443 11.62 35.15 15.83
N GLN A 444 10.44 35.32 15.23
CA GLN A 444 9.29 35.97 15.87
C GLN A 444 8.88 35.27 17.18
N ARG A 445 8.90 33.93 17.19
CA ARG A 445 8.60 33.14 18.39
C ARG A 445 9.64 33.34 19.50
N TYR A 446 10.92 33.37 19.18
CA TYR A 446 11.98 33.60 20.17
C TYR A 446 12.04 35.06 20.64
N GLN A 447 11.79 36.02 19.74
CA GLN A 447 11.69 37.45 20.07
C GLN A 447 10.50 37.74 21.00
N SER A 448 9.31 37.16 20.72
CA SER A 448 8.14 37.30 21.60
C SER A 448 8.35 36.71 23.00
N LYS A 449 9.37 35.85 23.18
CA LYS A 449 9.78 35.26 24.46
C LYS A 449 11.04 35.90 25.07
N ASN A 450 11.46 37.07 24.60
CA ASN A 450 12.63 37.82 25.09
C ASN A 450 13.97 37.07 25.00
N ALA A 451 14.15 36.18 24.01
CA ALA A 451 15.43 35.53 23.77
C ALA A 451 16.48 36.53 23.25
N PRO A 452 17.75 36.47 23.70
CA PRO A 452 18.82 37.34 23.20
C PRO A 452 19.37 36.85 21.86
N VAL A 453 19.64 37.82 20.97
CA VAL A 453 20.35 37.76 19.67
C VAL A 453 20.33 36.40 18.95
N ILE A 454 19.52 36.32 17.89
CA ILE A 454 19.44 35.17 17.00
C ILE A 454 20.38 35.40 15.81
N ALA A 455 21.37 34.53 15.65
CA ALA A 455 22.21 34.53 14.46
C ALA A 455 21.60 33.62 13.38
N HIS A 456 21.58 34.03 12.12
CA HIS A 456 21.10 33.19 11.02
C HIS A 456 22.27 32.58 10.25
N TRP A 457 22.25 31.26 10.05
CA TRP A 457 23.08 30.61 9.05
C TRP A 457 22.34 30.57 7.73
N ARG A 458 22.85 31.34 6.79
CA ARG A 458 22.31 31.58 5.45
C ARG A 458 23.17 30.81 4.45
N THR A 459 22.59 29.88 3.71
CA THR A 459 23.31 29.17 2.65
C THR A 459 23.73 30.12 1.52
N VAL A 460 24.60 29.67 0.61
CA VAL A 460 25.01 30.41 -0.59
C VAL A 460 23.82 30.83 -1.47
N THR A 461 22.69 30.12 -1.37
CA THR A 461 21.47 30.38 -2.17
C THR A 461 20.40 31.11 -1.37
N TYR A 462 20.69 31.61 -0.16
CA TYR A 462 19.70 32.26 0.68
C TYR A 462 19.16 33.53 0.01
N ARG A 463 17.86 33.52 -0.32
CA ARG A 463 17.15 34.54 -1.11
C ARG A 463 17.65 34.73 -2.54
N TRP A 464 18.31 33.71 -3.12
CA TRP A 464 18.77 33.76 -4.52
C TRP A 464 17.62 34.02 -5.51
N GLU A 465 16.49 33.35 -5.35
CA GLU A 465 15.32 33.50 -6.23
C GLU A 465 14.76 34.93 -6.24
N GLU A 466 14.90 35.67 -5.14
CA GLU A 466 14.40 37.05 -5.01
C GLU A 466 15.30 38.09 -5.69
N VAL A 467 16.55 37.71 -6.01
CA VAL A 467 17.61 38.64 -6.44
C VAL A 467 18.30 38.23 -7.73
N LYS A 468 18.03 37.02 -8.26
CA LYS A 468 18.66 36.50 -9.47
C LYS A 468 18.37 37.33 -10.71
N ASP A 469 17.20 37.98 -10.74
CA ASP A 469 16.76 38.85 -11.85
C ASP A 469 17.32 40.28 -11.74
N ILE A 470 17.99 40.62 -10.62
CA ILE A 470 18.65 41.91 -10.45
C ILE A 470 20.00 41.89 -11.18
N PRO A 471 20.29 42.89 -12.05
CA PRO A 471 21.57 43.00 -12.73
C PRO A 471 22.77 42.87 -11.77
N ALA A 472 23.80 42.12 -12.19
CA ALA A 472 24.92 41.76 -11.34
C ALA A 472 25.69 42.99 -10.84
N ASP A 473 25.89 43.98 -11.70
CA ASP A 473 26.52 45.27 -11.38
C ASP A 473 25.78 46.03 -10.27
N VAL A 474 24.45 46.06 -10.33
CA VAL A 474 23.59 46.68 -9.31
C VAL A 474 23.65 45.90 -7.99
N ARG A 475 23.60 44.57 -8.07
CA ARG A 475 23.63 43.66 -6.92
C ARG A 475 24.99 43.62 -6.22
N MET A 476 26.08 43.80 -6.96
CA MET A 476 27.45 43.83 -6.44
C MET A 476 27.86 45.20 -5.86
N ALA A 477 27.13 46.29 -6.17
CA ALA A 477 27.39 47.61 -5.59
C ALA A 477 27.08 47.67 -4.08
N GLU A 478 26.01 46.98 -3.64
CA GLU A 478 25.64 46.81 -2.23
C GLU A 478 25.46 45.33 -1.88
N PRO A 479 26.56 44.55 -1.86
CA PRO A 479 26.47 43.12 -1.71
C PRO A 479 25.91 42.78 -0.33
N PHE A 480 25.02 41.80 -0.32
CA PHE A 480 24.31 41.27 0.85
C PHE A 480 23.19 42.14 1.45
N ARG A 481 22.79 43.26 0.82
CA ARG A 481 21.64 44.08 1.26
C ARG A 481 20.33 43.29 1.35
N HIS A 482 20.11 42.36 0.42
CA HIS A 482 18.88 41.58 0.31
C HIS A 482 19.00 40.13 0.79
N GLY A 483 20.18 39.66 1.21
CA GLY A 483 20.41 38.26 1.60
C GLY A 483 21.88 37.84 1.54
N ASN A 484 22.19 36.55 1.70
CA ASN A 484 23.57 36.05 1.55
C ASN A 484 23.79 35.62 0.10
N VAL A 485 23.83 36.61 -0.78
CA VAL A 485 23.75 36.42 -2.22
C VAL A 485 25.14 36.29 -2.82
N CYS A 486 25.50 35.09 -3.29
CA CYS A 486 26.68 34.89 -4.13
C CYS A 486 26.51 35.65 -5.45
N GLU A 487 27.60 36.13 -6.06
CA GLU A 487 27.57 36.72 -7.41
C GLU A 487 26.86 35.79 -8.40
N ASP A 488 27.14 34.49 -8.32
CA ASP A 488 26.48 33.47 -9.13
C ASP A 488 26.36 32.20 -8.30
N ALA A 489 25.21 32.04 -7.63
CA ALA A 489 24.96 30.92 -6.73
C ALA A 489 24.76 29.60 -7.48
N GLU A 490 24.27 29.67 -8.72
CA GLU A 490 24.06 28.52 -9.60
C GLU A 490 25.39 27.98 -10.12
N ARG A 491 26.29 28.87 -10.55
CA ARG A 491 27.67 28.51 -10.93
C ARG A 491 28.43 27.90 -9.77
N PHE A 492 28.27 28.43 -8.57
CA PHE A 492 28.85 27.84 -7.36
C PHE A 492 28.35 26.40 -7.14
N ARG A 493 27.03 26.18 -7.21
CA ARG A 493 26.41 24.87 -7.01
C ARG A 493 26.83 23.87 -8.08
N ALA A 494 26.75 24.26 -9.36
CA ALA A 494 27.15 23.42 -10.48
C ALA A 494 28.60 22.94 -10.35
N PHE A 495 29.50 23.81 -9.85
CA PHE A 495 30.90 23.46 -9.67
C PHE A 495 31.11 22.47 -8.52
N GLU A 496 30.39 22.62 -7.41
CA GLU A 496 30.43 21.65 -6.31
C GLU A 496 29.84 20.29 -6.71
N GLU A 497 28.81 20.25 -7.56
CA GLU A 497 28.23 19.02 -8.10
C GLU A 497 29.22 18.22 -8.96
N LYS A 498 30.17 18.90 -9.62
CA LYS A 498 31.29 18.27 -10.32
C LYS A 498 32.44 17.83 -9.41
N GLY A 499 32.33 18.06 -8.10
CA GLY A 499 33.38 17.76 -7.11
C GLY A 499 34.39 18.88 -6.91
N GLY A 500 34.18 20.04 -7.54
CA GLY A 500 35.03 21.21 -7.42
C GLY A 500 34.97 21.87 -6.03
N ASN A 501 36.03 22.60 -5.69
CA ASN A 501 36.10 23.39 -4.45
C ASN A 501 35.89 24.88 -4.78
N ALA A 502 34.64 25.30 -4.89
CA ALA A 502 34.27 26.66 -5.28
C ALA A 502 34.96 27.76 -4.44
N PRO A 503 35.03 27.67 -3.09
CA PRO A 503 35.78 28.63 -2.27
C PRO A 503 37.26 28.83 -2.66
N LYS A 504 37.90 27.81 -3.25
CA LYS A 504 39.30 27.89 -3.69
C LYS A 504 39.46 28.30 -5.16
N SER A 505 38.49 27.98 -6.02
CA SER A 505 38.65 28.11 -7.47
C SER A 505 37.80 29.23 -8.09
N THR A 506 36.54 29.37 -7.68
CA THR A 506 35.61 30.35 -8.26
C THR A 506 35.54 31.62 -7.43
N CYS A 507 35.52 31.48 -6.10
CA CYS A 507 35.25 32.61 -5.20
C CYS A 507 36.36 33.67 -5.13
N PRO A 508 37.67 33.35 -5.23
CA PRO A 508 38.70 34.39 -5.26
C PRO A 508 38.60 35.33 -6.48
N GLN A 509 37.91 34.91 -7.55
CA GLN A 509 37.66 35.71 -8.75
C GLN A 509 36.38 36.56 -8.64
N CYS A 510 35.62 36.42 -7.55
CA CYS A 510 34.36 37.11 -7.34
C CYS A 510 34.61 38.57 -6.89
N PRO A 511 33.96 39.58 -7.48
CA PRO A 511 34.12 40.99 -7.10
C PRO A 511 33.82 41.29 -5.63
N VAL A 512 33.02 40.45 -4.97
CA VAL A 512 32.58 40.63 -3.58
C VAL A 512 33.27 39.67 -2.61
N TRP A 513 34.35 38.99 -3.02
CA TRP A 513 35.09 38.02 -2.21
C TRP A 513 35.45 38.55 -0.81
N THR A 514 36.11 39.71 -0.72
CA THR A 514 36.53 40.32 0.55
C THR A 514 35.32 40.63 1.44
N ALA A 515 34.29 41.28 0.89
CA ALA A 515 33.05 41.55 1.61
C ALA A 515 32.36 40.25 2.06
N CYS A 516 32.48 39.17 1.29
CA CYS A 516 31.92 37.87 1.61
C CYS A 516 32.63 37.20 2.80
N GLN A 517 33.96 37.33 2.88
CA GLN A 517 34.77 36.85 4.00
C GLN A 517 34.50 37.63 5.30
N GLU A 518 34.18 38.92 5.19
CA GLU A 518 33.91 39.78 6.35
C GLU A 518 32.47 39.65 6.87
N ARG A 519 31.48 39.67 5.96
CA ARG A 519 30.05 39.77 6.32
C ARG A 519 29.10 38.91 5.49
N GLY A 520 29.60 38.17 4.50
CA GLY A 520 28.79 37.30 3.65
C GLY A 520 28.79 35.84 4.10
N TYR A 521 28.60 34.89 3.16
CA TYR A 521 28.44 33.48 3.53
C TYR A 521 29.72 32.86 4.12
N LEU A 522 30.89 33.32 3.67
CA LEU A 522 32.21 32.83 4.11
C LEU A 522 32.58 33.28 5.52
N SER A 523 31.95 34.35 6.04
CA SER A 523 32.19 34.84 7.41
C SER A 523 31.43 34.05 8.48
N GLN A 524 30.33 33.38 8.10
CA GLN A 524 29.41 32.70 9.02
C GLN A 524 30.04 31.61 9.89
N PRO A 525 31.04 30.82 9.45
CA PRO A 525 31.74 29.88 10.32
C PRO A 525 32.34 30.54 11.57
N LEU A 526 32.92 31.74 11.44
CA LEU A 526 33.48 32.49 12.57
C LEU A 526 32.39 32.95 13.55
N THR A 527 31.23 33.34 13.02
CA THR A 527 30.04 33.69 13.81
C THR A 527 29.51 32.46 14.57
N LEU A 528 29.47 31.29 13.93
CA LEU A 528 29.03 30.04 14.56
C LEU A 528 29.93 29.59 15.72
N GLN A 529 31.23 29.84 15.63
CA GLN A 529 32.17 29.49 16.69
C GLN A 529 31.89 30.26 17.99
N ARG A 530 31.26 31.44 17.91
CA ARG A 530 30.96 32.32 19.05
C ARG A 530 29.63 32.02 19.76
N VAL A 531 28.70 31.29 19.14
CA VAL A 531 27.38 31.01 19.74
C VAL A 531 27.38 29.81 20.69
N LYS A 532 26.61 29.88 21.78
CA LYS A 532 26.54 28.83 22.82
C LYS A 532 25.62 27.67 22.46
N ALA A 533 24.58 27.93 21.66
CA ALA A 533 23.67 26.93 21.12
C ALA A 533 23.47 27.14 19.61
N GLN A 534 23.26 26.05 18.88
CA GLN A 534 22.91 26.08 17.46
C GLN A 534 21.71 25.15 17.22
N VAL A 535 20.79 25.57 16.35
CA VAL A 535 19.71 24.77 15.81
C VAL A 535 20.06 24.52 14.35
N SER A 536 20.16 23.26 13.92
CA SER A 536 20.56 22.92 12.56
C SER A 536 19.56 22.00 11.90
N SER A 537 19.06 22.41 10.72
CA SER A 537 18.27 21.54 9.84
C SER A 537 19.11 20.42 9.18
N ILE A 538 20.44 20.46 9.33
CA ILE A 538 21.36 19.50 8.73
C ILE A 538 21.43 18.23 9.61
N LYS A 539 20.42 17.36 9.49
CA LYS A 539 20.22 16.14 10.31
C LYS A 539 21.46 15.24 10.50
N GLN A 540 22.34 15.18 9.50
CA GLN A 540 23.52 14.30 9.50
C GLN A 540 24.85 15.05 9.62
N LEU A 541 24.86 16.31 10.08
CA LEU A 541 26.09 17.14 10.15
C LEU A 541 27.26 16.42 10.84
N PHE A 542 26.99 15.73 11.95
CA PHE A 542 28.00 15.00 12.73
C PHE A 542 28.03 13.49 12.50
N LEU A 543 27.19 13.00 11.59
CA LEU A 543 27.05 11.57 11.28
C LEU A 543 27.61 11.24 9.88
N ASP A 544 27.67 12.23 8.97
CA ASP A 544 28.11 12.10 7.58
C ASP A 544 29.55 12.58 7.36
N PRO A 545 30.48 11.69 6.97
CA PRO A 545 31.86 12.05 6.68
C PRO A 545 32.03 13.09 5.56
N ARG A 546 31.08 13.21 4.60
CA ARG A 546 31.12 14.28 3.57
C ARG A 546 31.06 15.66 4.19
N ARG A 547 30.48 15.77 5.38
CA ARG A 547 30.30 17.03 6.11
C ARG A 547 31.39 17.27 7.14
N THR A 548 32.44 16.45 7.18
CA THR A 548 33.56 16.59 8.14
C THR A 548 34.15 18.01 8.12
N HIS A 549 34.35 18.60 6.94
CA HIS A 549 34.87 19.97 6.85
C HIS A 549 33.89 21.01 7.40
N LEU A 550 32.60 20.88 7.09
CA LEU A 550 31.57 21.76 7.63
C LEU A 550 31.44 21.58 9.15
N ALA A 551 31.43 20.34 9.64
CA ALA A 551 31.47 20.03 11.07
C ALA A 551 32.72 20.63 11.73
N GLN A 552 33.89 20.51 11.13
CA GLN A 552 35.14 21.11 11.64
C GLN A 552 35.07 22.64 11.68
N GLN A 553 34.54 23.28 10.63
CA GLN A 553 34.34 24.73 10.58
C GLN A 553 33.35 25.21 11.65
N THR A 554 32.23 24.49 11.81
CA THR A 554 31.20 24.74 12.84
C THR A 554 31.75 24.53 14.24
N LEU A 555 32.61 23.54 14.43
CA LEU A 555 33.14 23.15 15.73
C LEU A 555 34.36 24.00 16.14
N GLY A 556 35.18 24.47 15.21
CA GLY A 556 36.42 25.18 15.48
C GLY A 556 37.46 24.31 16.20
N GLY A 557 38.75 24.60 15.99
CA GLY A 557 39.88 23.90 16.63
C GLY A 557 40.04 24.15 18.14
N THR A 558 38.97 24.47 18.86
CA THR A 558 39.03 24.76 20.30
C THR A 558 38.94 23.47 21.12
N ASN A 559 39.92 23.27 22.01
CA ASN A 559 40.05 22.20 23.00
C ASN A 559 38.97 22.27 24.10
N HIS A 560 37.69 22.33 23.75
CA HIS A 560 36.60 22.23 24.72
C HIS A 560 36.24 20.75 24.94
N PRO A 561 36.45 20.20 26.16
CA PRO A 561 36.49 18.76 26.41
C PRO A 561 35.13 18.06 26.42
N GLU A 562 34.00 18.77 26.54
CA GLU A 562 32.67 18.14 26.60
C GLU A 562 31.68 18.89 25.69
N ARG A 563 31.49 18.38 24.48
CA ARG A 563 30.52 18.92 23.54
C ARG A 563 29.40 17.90 23.32
N THR A 564 28.15 18.35 23.46
CA THR A 564 26.96 17.51 23.30
C THR A 564 26.22 17.88 22.03
N CYS A 565 25.95 16.89 21.19
CA CYS A 565 25.00 17.03 20.08
C CYS A 565 23.62 16.56 20.54
N ILE A 566 22.56 17.32 20.26
CA ILE A 566 21.18 16.88 20.51
C ILE A 566 20.48 16.63 19.17
N ILE A 567 19.93 15.45 19.00
CA ILE A 567 19.05 15.13 17.89
C ILE A 567 17.65 15.02 18.48
N ASP A 568 16.78 15.95 18.12
CA ASP A 568 15.42 16.09 18.65
C ASP A 568 14.41 15.70 17.58
N GLU A 569 13.34 15.02 17.99
CA GLU A 569 12.24 14.54 17.15
C GLU A 569 12.70 13.90 15.84
N PHE A 570 13.20 12.68 15.95
CA PHE A 570 13.35 11.80 14.81
C PHE A 570 11.97 11.35 14.33
N GLU A 571 11.28 12.22 13.60
CA GLU A 571 10.05 11.87 12.91
C GLU A 571 10.33 10.70 11.95
N THR A 572 9.96 9.51 12.43
CA THR A 572 9.41 8.37 11.69
C THR A 572 10.31 7.27 11.13
N SER A 573 11.65 7.23 11.30
CA SER A 573 12.41 5.99 10.97
C SER A 573 13.86 5.97 11.49
N THR A 574 14.30 4.88 12.13
CA THR A 574 15.71 4.63 12.51
C THR A 574 16.70 4.80 11.33
N PRO A 575 16.34 4.45 10.08
CA PRO A 575 17.19 4.63 8.93
C PRO A 575 17.63 6.04 8.60
N ASN A 576 16.97 7.11 9.07
CA ASN A 576 17.52 8.45 8.80
C ASN A 576 18.82 8.70 9.59
N LEU A 577 19.14 7.88 10.61
CA LEU A 577 20.43 7.91 11.31
C LEU A 577 21.53 7.24 10.48
N PHE A 578 21.16 6.35 9.55
CA PHE A 578 22.08 5.73 8.61
C PHE A 578 22.41 6.69 7.46
N LEU A 579 23.63 6.58 6.95
CA LEU A 579 24.08 7.36 5.82
C LEU A 579 23.50 6.79 4.54
N LYS A 580 22.69 7.59 3.85
CA LYS A 580 22.23 7.29 2.48
C LYS A 580 23.34 7.71 1.51
N CYS A 581 23.94 6.72 0.86
CA CYS A 581 24.89 6.87 -0.22
C CYS A 581 24.20 6.56 -1.56
N GLY A 582 24.61 7.25 -2.61
CA GLY A 582 24.08 7.08 -3.96
C GLY A 582 25.18 7.29 -4.98
N PHE A 583 25.39 6.31 -5.86
CA PHE A 583 26.37 6.41 -6.95
C PHE A 583 25.65 6.46 -8.29
N SER A 584 25.71 7.61 -8.96
CA SER A 584 24.98 7.89 -10.19
C SER A 584 25.52 7.12 -11.39
N LYS A 585 24.60 6.61 -12.22
CA LYS A 585 24.88 6.03 -13.53
C LYS A 585 25.71 6.96 -14.40
N LYS A 586 25.30 8.23 -14.47
CA LYS A 586 25.93 9.27 -15.28
C LYS A 586 27.41 9.42 -14.94
N VAL A 587 27.74 9.40 -13.63
CA VAL A 587 29.13 9.50 -13.17
C VAL A 587 29.93 8.25 -13.55
N MET A 588 29.33 7.06 -13.42
CA MET A 588 29.98 5.82 -13.86
C MET A 588 30.22 5.81 -15.38
N GLU A 589 29.25 6.26 -16.19
CA GLU A 589 29.36 6.32 -17.66
C GLU A 589 30.45 7.31 -18.07
N GLU A 590 30.43 8.50 -17.46
CA GLU A 590 31.45 9.54 -17.64
C GLU A 590 32.85 9.02 -17.29
N TRP A 591 33.01 8.29 -16.18
CA TRP A 591 34.29 7.68 -15.82
C TRP A 591 34.70 6.56 -16.76
N SER A 592 33.77 5.75 -17.25
CA SER A 592 34.08 4.69 -18.23
C SER A 592 34.69 5.24 -19.53
N VAL A 593 34.24 6.42 -19.95
CA VAL A 593 34.70 7.11 -21.18
C VAL A 593 35.98 7.91 -20.91
N ASN A 594 35.98 8.77 -19.89
CA ASN A 594 37.10 9.68 -19.61
C ASN A 594 38.37 8.94 -19.15
N TRP A 595 38.21 7.78 -18.55
CA TRP A 595 39.29 6.91 -18.09
C TRP A 595 39.38 5.60 -18.88
N GLN A 596 38.94 5.60 -20.14
CA GLN A 596 39.01 4.42 -21.01
C GLN A 596 40.43 3.84 -21.05
N GLY A 597 40.55 2.54 -20.81
CA GLY A 597 41.84 1.82 -20.77
C GLY A 597 42.63 2.00 -19.47
N LYS A 598 42.09 2.71 -18.48
CA LYS A 598 42.64 2.85 -17.12
C LYS A 598 41.80 2.10 -16.10
N THR A 599 42.36 1.90 -14.90
CA THR A 599 41.73 1.13 -13.82
C THR A 599 40.36 1.67 -13.42
N LEU A 600 40.18 2.99 -13.27
CA LEU A 600 38.89 3.60 -12.96
C LEU A 600 37.85 3.39 -14.06
N GLY A 601 38.24 3.54 -15.34
CA GLY A 601 37.32 3.33 -16.45
C GLY A 601 36.85 1.87 -16.53
N ASN A 602 37.77 0.92 -16.31
CA ASN A 602 37.44 -0.50 -16.23
C ASN A 602 36.55 -0.83 -15.02
N PHE A 603 36.82 -0.23 -13.87
CA PHE A 603 36.00 -0.38 -12.66
C PHE A 603 34.58 0.16 -12.88
N ALA A 604 34.44 1.36 -13.46
CA ALA A 604 33.16 1.97 -13.76
C ALA A 604 32.35 1.16 -14.79
N ALA A 605 33.00 0.69 -15.86
CA ALA A 605 32.37 -0.19 -16.84
C ALA A 605 31.93 -1.53 -16.22
N ALA A 606 32.73 -2.11 -15.33
CA ALA A 606 32.38 -3.32 -14.60
C ALA A 606 31.17 -3.11 -13.68
N LEU A 607 31.10 -1.98 -12.97
CA LEU A 607 29.93 -1.61 -12.16
C LEU A 607 28.68 -1.42 -13.02
N ILE A 608 28.77 -0.71 -14.16
CA ILE A 608 27.67 -0.53 -15.10
C ILE A 608 27.16 -1.88 -15.62
N ASN A 609 28.06 -2.82 -15.94
CA ASN A 609 27.66 -4.16 -16.38
C ASN A 609 27.02 -4.97 -15.24
N ALA A 610 27.54 -4.84 -14.02
CA ALA A 610 27.00 -5.50 -12.82
C ALA A 610 25.58 -5.04 -12.48
N ILE A 611 25.25 -3.77 -12.70
CA ILE A 611 23.91 -3.20 -12.47
C ILE A 611 23.02 -3.23 -13.73
N GLY A 612 23.59 -3.21 -14.94
CA GLY A 612 22.88 -3.10 -16.22
C GLY A 612 22.41 -4.42 -16.83
N THR A 613 22.92 -5.56 -16.35
CA THR A 613 22.41 -6.90 -16.71
C THR A 613 21.04 -7.21 -16.09
N GLN A 614 20.49 -6.26 -15.34
CA GLN A 614 19.27 -6.38 -14.58
C GLN A 614 18.12 -5.72 -15.34
N SER A 615 17.32 -6.51 -16.06
CA SER A 615 16.10 -6.04 -16.75
C SER A 615 14.97 -5.63 -15.78
N ASN A 616 15.20 -5.70 -14.47
CA ASN A 616 14.25 -5.38 -13.42
C ASN A 616 14.89 -4.40 -12.43
N PRO A 617 14.31 -3.20 -12.18
CA PRO A 617 14.78 -2.27 -11.14
C PRO A 617 14.72 -2.84 -9.71
N TYR A 618 14.19 -4.06 -9.52
CA TYR A 618 14.14 -4.74 -8.24
C TYR A 618 15.09 -5.94 -8.11
N SER A 619 15.93 -6.25 -9.10
CA SER A 619 16.94 -7.29 -8.90
C SER A 619 18.04 -6.81 -7.95
N ASN A 620 18.57 -7.75 -7.19
CA ASN A 620 19.54 -7.48 -6.14
C ASN A 620 20.94 -7.19 -6.75
N PRO A 621 21.46 -5.95 -6.69
CA PRO A 621 22.76 -5.61 -7.27
C PRO A 621 23.95 -6.00 -6.37
N ILE A 622 23.70 -6.45 -5.14
CA ILE A 622 24.71 -6.59 -4.08
C ILE A 622 25.81 -7.56 -4.48
N ARG A 623 25.43 -8.78 -4.89
CA ARG A 623 26.40 -9.84 -5.23
C ARG A 623 27.26 -9.47 -6.45
N PRO A 624 26.68 -9.00 -7.58
CA PRO A 624 27.48 -8.49 -8.71
C PRO A 624 28.39 -7.33 -8.32
N VAL A 625 27.89 -6.33 -7.57
CA VAL A 625 28.69 -5.18 -7.15
C VAL A 625 29.82 -5.60 -6.20
N ARG A 626 29.57 -6.51 -5.25
CA ARG A 626 30.62 -7.06 -4.37
C ARG A 626 31.72 -7.73 -5.19
N ALA A 627 31.35 -8.57 -6.17
CA ALA A 627 32.32 -9.24 -7.02
C ALA A 627 33.21 -8.24 -7.79
N VAL A 628 32.65 -7.13 -8.26
CA VAL A 628 33.43 -6.05 -8.88
C VAL A 628 34.37 -5.39 -7.86
N VAL A 629 33.88 -5.02 -6.67
CA VAL A 629 34.73 -4.40 -5.63
C VAL A 629 35.86 -5.34 -5.19
N GLU A 630 35.60 -6.64 -5.08
CA GLU A 630 36.62 -7.63 -4.76
C GLU A 630 37.65 -7.81 -5.87
N ALA A 631 37.22 -7.89 -7.14
CA ALA A 631 38.12 -8.02 -8.28
C ALA A 631 39.08 -6.84 -8.42
N PHE A 632 38.65 -5.63 -8.07
CA PHE A 632 39.45 -4.41 -8.17
C PHE A 632 40.18 -4.05 -6.87
N ARG A 633 40.07 -4.84 -5.79
CA ARG A 633 40.62 -4.52 -4.47
C ARG A 633 42.13 -4.26 -4.49
N GLN A 634 42.89 -5.01 -5.29
CA GLN A 634 44.34 -4.83 -5.43
C GLN A 634 44.74 -3.50 -6.10
N HIS A 635 43.80 -2.82 -6.77
CA HIS A 635 44.02 -1.54 -7.43
C HIS A 635 43.36 -0.36 -6.69
N LYS A 636 43.00 -0.54 -5.41
CA LYS A 636 42.33 0.45 -4.56
C LYS A 636 42.95 1.85 -4.64
N ASP A 637 44.25 1.95 -4.40
CA ASP A 637 44.92 3.26 -4.29
C ASP A 637 44.93 4.00 -5.63
N GLU A 638 45.10 3.26 -6.74
CA GLU A 638 45.01 3.82 -8.09
C GLU A 638 43.59 4.31 -8.41
N ILE A 639 42.56 3.55 -8.04
CA ILE A 639 41.15 3.94 -8.24
C ILE A 639 40.82 5.20 -7.43
N ILE A 640 41.20 5.24 -6.15
CA ILE A 640 40.97 6.40 -5.29
C ILE A 640 41.65 7.64 -5.89
N GLN A 641 42.91 7.50 -6.31
CA GLN A 641 43.62 8.57 -6.98
C GLN A 641 42.87 9.00 -8.25
N GLN A 642 42.52 8.10 -9.15
CA GLN A 642 41.81 8.46 -10.40
C GLN A 642 40.43 9.08 -10.15
N MET A 643 39.71 8.68 -9.09
CA MET A 643 38.41 9.28 -8.73
C MET A 643 38.53 10.76 -8.31
N CYS A 644 39.68 11.18 -7.80
CA CYS A 644 39.93 12.55 -7.33
C CYS A 644 40.59 13.45 -8.38
N TYR A 645 41.01 12.88 -9.52
CA TYR A 645 41.74 13.59 -10.56
C TYR A 645 40.90 13.64 -11.84
N ILE A 646 41.22 14.61 -12.68
CA ILE A 646 40.70 14.73 -14.04
C ILE A 646 41.77 14.27 -15.02
N ASN A 647 41.34 13.63 -16.09
CA ASN A 647 42.23 13.15 -17.14
C ASN A 647 42.23 14.14 -18.31
N VAL A 648 43.22 15.02 -18.38
CA VAL A 648 43.30 16.05 -19.42
C VAL A 648 44.16 15.56 -20.59
N ARG A 649 43.66 15.71 -21.82
CA ARG A 649 44.41 15.35 -23.03
C ARG A 649 45.17 16.55 -23.59
N GLY A 650 46.45 16.37 -23.88
CA GLY A 650 47.30 17.35 -24.54
C GLY A 650 48.36 16.72 -25.42
N THR A 651 48.93 17.51 -26.32
CA THR A 651 50.00 17.09 -27.23
C THR A 651 51.31 17.74 -26.83
N VAL A 652 52.40 16.99 -26.92
CA VAL A 652 53.74 17.56 -26.68
C VAL A 652 54.13 18.39 -27.90
N VAL A 653 54.42 19.66 -27.67
CA VAL A 653 54.85 20.60 -28.71
C VAL A 653 56.24 21.15 -28.38
N PRO A 654 57.13 21.31 -29.39
CA PRO A 654 58.38 22.03 -29.20
C PRO A 654 58.08 23.48 -28.83
N HIS A 655 58.48 23.90 -27.63
CA HIS A 655 58.25 25.25 -27.15
C HIS A 655 59.33 25.63 -26.14
N LYS A 656 60.43 26.20 -26.67
CA LYS A 656 61.61 26.52 -25.88
C LYS A 656 61.40 27.79 -25.06
N ASN A 657 61.72 27.71 -23.77
CA ASN A 657 61.78 28.86 -22.87
C ASN A 657 63.19 28.96 -22.27
N VAL A 658 63.72 30.19 -22.23
CA VAL A 658 65.03 30.49 -21.67
C VAL A 658 64.89 31.57 -20.62
N ASP A 659 65.67 31.45 -19.56
CA ASP A 659 65.81 32.47 -18.53
C ASP A 659 66.40 33.74 -19.17
N PRO A 660 65.68 34.88 -19.16
CA PRO A 660 66.13 36.10 -19.81
C PRO A 660 67.37 36.72 -19.15
N GLU A 661 67.65 36.40 -17.88
CA GLU A 661 68.79 36.95 -17.15
C GLU A 661 70.05 36.09 -17.30
N THR A 662 69.90 34.76 -17.29
CA THR A 662 71.04 33.83 -17.31
C THR A 662 71.28 33.15 -18.66
N GLY A 663 70.34 33.25 -19.60
CA GLY A 663 70.37 32.53 -20.88
C GLY A 663 70.19 31.01 -20.74
N THR A 664 69.94 30.53 -19.52
CA THR A 664 69.77 29.09 -19.24
C THR A 664 68.45 28.60 -19.80
N GLU A 665 68.45 27.48 -20.52
CA GLU A 665 67.21 26.84 -20.97
C GLU A 665 66.41 26.35 -19.76
N LEU A 666 65.14 26.75 -19.67
CA LEU A 666 64.24 26.37 -18.58
C LEU A 666 63.29 25.25 -19.00
N ALA A 667 62.86 25.25 -20.25
CA ALA A 667 62.00 24.23 -20.84
C ALA A 667 62.31 24.07 -22.32
N ARG A 668 62.34 22.81 -22.81
CA ARG A 668 62.49 22.50 -24.24
C ARG A 668 61.15 22.22 -24.93
N TYR A 669 60.21 21.69 -24.17
CA TYR A 669 58.90 21.27 -24.63
C TYR A 669 57.81 21.89 -23.75
N ALA A 670 56.63 22.05 -24.33
CA ALA A 670 55.41 22.34 -23.60
C ALA A 670 54.34 21.33 -24.00
N ILE A 671 53.26 21.30 -23.23
CA ILE A 671 52.06 20.54 -23.56
C ILE A 671 51.00 21.52 -24.03
N GLY A 672 50.56 21.36 -25.28
CA GLY A 672 49.42 22.06 -25.84
C GLY A 672 48.14 21.30 -25.51
N PHE A 673 47.23 21.93 -24.78
CA PHE A 673 45.93 21.36 -24.46
C PHE A 673 44.90 21.72 -25.54
N HIS A 674 43.89 20.88 -25.69
CA HIS A 674 42.82 21.06 -26.67
C HIS A 674 42.04 22.38 -26.51
N SER A 675 42.09 22.99 -25.32
CA SER A 675 41.49 24.30 -25.03
C SER A 675 42.33 25.50 -25.51
N GLY A 676 43.53 25.28 -26.06
CA GLY A 676 44.48 26.32 -26.44
C GLY A 676 45.44 26.75 -25.33
N ALA A 677 45.26 26.23 -24.10
CA ALA A 677 46.21 26.43 -23.01
C ALA A 677 47.53 25.70 -23.29
N THR A 678 48.65 26.24 -22.80
CA THR A 678 49.97 25.62 -22.89
C THR A 678 50.65 25.61 -21.52
N ALA A 679 51.36 24.52 -21.20
CA ALA A 679 52.14 24.43 -19.97
C ALA A 679 53.54 23.86 -20.26
N TYR A 680 54.58 24.55 -19.80
CA TYR A 680 55.98 24.17 -19.99
C TYR A 680 56.36 22.91 -19.20
N ILE A 681 57.27 22.11 -19.77
CA ILE A 681 57.90 20.97 -19.09
C ILE A 681 59.28 21.43 -18.57
N PRO A 682 59.45 21.63 -17.24
CA PRO A 682 60.70 22.09 -16.67
C PRO A 682 61.81 21.03 -16.84
N LEU A 683 63.02 21.47 -17.14
CA LEU A 683 64.19 20.59 -17.27
C LEU A 683 64.62 19.96 -15.92
N ASP A 684 64.50 20.71 -14.83
CA ASP A 684 64.80 20.27 -13.47
C ASP A 684 64.01 21.10 -12.43
N VAL A 685 64.22 20.83 -11.13
CA VAL A 685 63.54 21.53 -10.03
C VAL A 685 63.90 23.02 -9.97
N ASN A 686 65.13 23.40 -10.35
CA ASN A 686 65.53 24.80 -10.37
C ASN A 686 64.84 25.55 -11.52
N ALA A 687 64.67 24.90 -12.67
CA ALA A 687 63.91 25.44 -13.79
C ALA A 687 62.43 25.59 -13.44
N GLU A 688 61.87 24.69 -12.64
CA GLU A 688 60.52 24.79 -12.10
C GLU A 688 60.34 26.07 -11.27
N ASP A 689 61.22 26.31 -10.29
CA ASP A 689 61.18 27.50 -9.44
C ASP A 689 61.33 28.80 -10.24
N LYS A 690 62.16 28.79 -11.29
CA LYS A 690 62.34 29.93 -12.19
C LYS A 690 61.12 30.18 -13.07
N LEU A 691 60.54 29.15 -13.69
CA LEU A 691 59.30 29.29 -14.47
C LEU A 691 58.15 29.80 -13.60
N LYS A 692 58.08 29.31 -12.36
CA LYS A 692 57.12 29.81 -11.35
C LYS A 692 57.33 31.29 -11.03
N ALA A 693 58.57 31.72 -10.81
CA ALA A 693 58.90 33.13 -10.56
C ALA A 693 58.57 34.03 -11.75
N MET A 694 58.69 33.50 -12.97
CA MET A 694 58.32 34.19 -14.22
C MET A 694 56.80 34.22 -14.49
N GLY A 695 56.00 33.56 -13.64
CA GLY A 695 54.53 33.48 -13.82
C GLY A 695 54.11 32.65 -15.04
N LEU A 696 54.99 31.80 -15.57
CA LEU A 696 54.70 30.96 -16.71
C LEU A 696 54.01 29.67 -16.26
N PRO A 697 52.95 29.21 -16.95
CA PRO A 697 52.30 27.94 -16.64
C PRO A 697 53.26 26.79 -16.92
N PHE A 698 53.50 25.92 -15.93
CA PHE A 698 54.35 24.75 -16.07
C PHE A 698 53.70 23.54 -15.41
N LEU A 699 54.12 22.34 -15.83
CA LEU A 699 53.77 21.09 -15.18
C LEU A 699 54.88 20.70 -14.20
N PRO A 700 54.59 20.52 -12.90
CA PRO A 700 55.59 20.17 -11.91
C PRO A 700 56.39 18.94 -12.34
N HIS A 701 57.69 18.93 -12.04
CA HIS A 701 58.56 17.84 -12.46
C HIS A 701 58.04 16.46 -11.97
N SER A 702 57.42 16.42 -10.79
CA SER A 702 56.77 15.22 -10.23
C SER A 702 55.62 14.64 -11.07
N MET A 703 54.91 15.45 -11.86
CA MET A 703 53.81 15.00 -12.74
C MET A 703 54.33 14.45 -14.08
N VAL A 704 55.49 14.94 -14.51
CA VAL A 704 56.10 14.64 -15.81
C VAL A 704 56.84 13.30 -15.80
N VAL A 705 57.49 12.96 -14.67
CA VAL A 705 58.41 11.82 -14.54
C VAL A 705 57.74 10.45 -14.75
N GLY A 706 56.42 10.34 -14.64
CA GLY A 706 55.68 9.08 -14.86
C GLY A 706 55.17 8.90 -16.29
N ALA A 707 54.49 9.91 -16.83
CA ALA A 707 53.80 9.82 -18.13
C ALA A 707 54.74 10.06 -19.33
N LEU A 708 55.73 10.95 -19.17
CA LEU A 708 56.63 11.35 -20.27
C LEU A 708 57.94 10.56 -20.31
N ARG A 709 58.24 9.72 -19.31
CA ARG A 709 59.48 8.93 -19.27
C ARG A 709 59.61 7.97 -20.44
N ARG A 710 58.50 7.36 -20.90
CA ARG A 710 58.49 6.55 -22.12
C ARG A 710 58.83 7.40 -23.35
N PHE A 711 58.16 8.54 -23.52
CA PHE A 711 58.37 9.47 -24.62
C PHE A 711 59.80 10.02 -24.69
N LEU A 712 60.36 10.41 -23.55
CA LEU A 712 61.74 10.92 -23.44
C LEU A 712 62.80 9.81 -23.51
N SER A 713 62.45 8.55 -23.23
CA SER A 713 63.40 7.43 -23.30
C SER A 713 63.55 6.80 -24.69
N THR A 714 62.55 6.96 -25.57
CA THR A 714 62.53 6.33 -26.91
C THR A 714 62.96 7.25 -28.04
N ASN A 715 62.94 8.58 -27.83
CA ASN A 715 63.36 9.55 -28.84
C ASN A 715 64.75 10.09 -28.50
N SER A 716 65.76 9.64 -29.25
CA SER A 716 67.10 10.21 -29.22
C SER A 716 67.06 11.70 -29.56
N VAL A 717 67.92 12.47 -28.90
CA VAL A 717 67.99 13.94 -28.86
C VAL A 717 68.12 14.63 -30.24
N ASP A 718 68.31 13.90 -31.34
CA ASP A 718 68.69 14.45 -32.65
C ASP A 718 67.68 14.21 -33.80
N SER A 719 66.46 13.69 -33.57
CA SER A 719 65.47 13.55 -34.67
C SER A 719 64.44 14.69 -34.68
N GLU A 720 64.51 15.56 -35.69
CA GLU A 720 63.59 16.69 -35.98
C GLU A 720 62.13 16.28 -36.32
N ILE A 721 61.73 15.04 -36.02
CA ILE A 721 60.35 14.56 -36.25
C ILE A 721 59.81 14.05 -34.92
N ALA A 722 59.21 14.96 -34.14
CA ALA A 722 58.46 14.57 -32.95
C ALA A 722 57.03 14.14 -33.36
N PRO A 723 56.58 12.92 -33.04
CA PRO A 723 55.18 12.57 -33.24
C PRO A 723 54.33 13.33 -32.22
N THR A 724 53.27 13.97 -32.73
CA THR A 724 52.15 14.55 -31.97
C THR A 724 51.34 13.43 -31.32
N GLU A 725 51.90 12.77 -30.31
CA GLU A 725 51.14 11.81 -29.51
C GLU A 725 50.24 12.54 -28.51
N ASP A 726 48.95 12.19 -28.52
CA ASP A 726 48.00 12.60 -27.50
C ASP A 726 48.37 11.93 -26.17
N ILE A 727 48.78 12.74 -25.20
CA ILE A 727 49.10 12.30 -23.84
C ILE A 727 47.94 12.64 -22.91
N ALA A 728 47.56 11.66 -22.08
CA ALA A 728 46.55 11.81 -21.05
C ALA A 728 47.23 12.08 -19.69
N ILE A 729 46.96 13.22 -19.09
CA ILE A 729 47.64 13.73 -17.90
C ILE A 729 46.64 13.82 -16.75
N PRO A 730 46.82 13.02 -15.69
CA PRO A 730 46.01 13.13 -14.49
C PRO A 730 46.43 14.38 -13.69
N MET A 731 45.50 15.29 -13.43
CA MET A 731 45.72 16.46 -12.57
C MET A 731 44.49 16.76 -11.71
N GLN A 732 44.61 17.65 -10.72
CA GLN A 732 43.45 18.10 -9.94
C GLN A 732 42.64 19.14 -10.72
N MET A 733 41.34 19.20 -10.47
CA MET A 733 40.46 20.17 -11.13
C MET A 733 40.88 21.63 -10.89
N ALA A 734 41.39 21.94 -9.70
CA ALA A 734 41.90 23.27 -9.38
C ALA A 734 43.16 23.64 -10.20
N GLU A 735 44.01 22.65 -10.51
CA GLU A 735 45.22 22.84 -11.31
C GLU A 735 44.85 23.10 -12.77
N ALA A 736 43.89 22.35 -13.34
CA ALA A 736 43.43 22.60 -14.70
C ALA A 736 42.77 23.97 -14.88
N ILE A 737 42.04 24.45 -13.86
CA ILE A 737 41.48 25.81 -13.87
C ILE A 737 42.61 26.85 -13.81
N ALA A 738 43.60 26.65 -12.94
CA ALA A 738 44.73 27.56 -12.82
C ALA A 738 45.58 27.65 -14.10
N LEU A 739 45.70 26.53 -14.84
CA LEU A 739 46.36 26.47 -16.15
C LEU A 739 45.48 27.01 -17.30
N GLY A 740 44.25 27.45 -17.04
CA GLY A 740 43.32 27.92 -18.07
C GLY A 740 42.79 26.82 -18.99
N ILE A 741 42.91 25.55 -18.59
CA ILE A 741 42.44 24.40 -19.36
C ILE A 741 40.92 24.30 -19.29
N PHE A 742 40.37 24.51 -18.09
CA PHE A 742 38.94 24.48 -17.83
C PHE A 742 38.38 25.87 -17.58
N ASP A 743 37.29 26.15 -18.28
CA ASP A 743 36.55 27.38 -18.14
C ASP A 743 35.36 27.16 -17.20
N ILE A 744 35.37 27.89 -16.09
CA ILE A 744 34.35 27.85 -15.04
C ILE A 744 33.51 29.14 -15.01
N GLN A 745 33.56 29.97 -16.07
CA GLN A 745 32.88 31.26 -16.08
C GLN A 745 31.35 31.14 -16.13
N THR A 746 30.80 30.09 -16.75
CA THR A 746 29.36 29.86 -16.89
C THR A 746 28.93 28.47 -16.43
N VAL A 747 27.66 28.31 -16.06
CA VAL A 747 27.07 27.03 -15.62
C VAL A 747 27.14 25.97 -16.73
N GLU A 748 26.91 26.36 -17.98
CA GLU A 748 26.96 25.45 -19.13
C GLU A 748 28.36 24.85 -19.31
N LYS A 749 29.41 25.68 -19.17
CA LYS A 749 30.79 25.21 -19.27
C LYS A 749 31.18 24.30 -18.10
N ILE A 750 30.72 24.63 -16.89
CA ILE A 750 30.92 23.77 -15.71
C ILE A 750 30.24 22.40 -15.89
N ASN A 751 29.05 22.37 -16.47
CA ASN A 751 28.32 21.13 -16.68
C ASN A 751 29.02 20.16 -17.64
N LEU A 752 29.92 20.66 -18.50
CA LEU A 752 30.78 19.86 -19.38
C LEU A 752 32.02 19.29 -18.69
N LEU A 753 32.36 19.74 -17.47
CA LEU A 753 33.55 19.29 -16.76
C LEU A 753 33.43 17.83 -16.30
N PRO A 754 34.55 17.10 -16.17
CA PRO A 754 34.55 15.76 -15.60
C PRO A 754 34.09 15.77 -14.14
N THR A 755 33.22 14.84 -13.73
CA THR A 755 32.88 14.68 -12.31
C THR A 755 34.04 14.03 -11.53
N VAL A 756 34.41 14.56 -10.35
CA VAL A 756 35.44 13.97 -9.46
C VAL A 756 34.99 13.92 -7.99
N CYS A 757 35.69 13.13 -7.17
CA CYS A 757 35.51 13.12 -5.72
C CYS A 757 36.37 14.22 -5.07
N ARG A 758 35.74 15.14 -4.32
CA ARG A 758 36.42 16.26 -3.64
C ARG A 758 37.44 15.83 -2.58
N HIS A 759 37.20 14.70 -1.90
CA HIS A 759 38.00 14.25 -0.76
C HIS A 759 38.61 12.87 -1.02
N PRO A 760 39.94 12.73 -0.91
CA PRO A 760 40.61 11.43 -1.12
C PRO A 760 40.19 10.39 -0.08
N ASP A 761 39.88 10.82 1.15
CA ASP A 761 39.49 9.91 2.25
C ASP A 761 38.00 9.49 2.22
N TRP A 762 37.22 9.99 1.24
CA TRP A 762 35.78 9.72 1.17
C TRP A 762 35.25 9.64 -0.28
N THR A 763 35.92 8.83 -1.10
CA THR A 763 35.49 8.51 -2.46
C THR A 763 34.36 7.47 -2.49
N TYR A 764 33.76 7.20 -3.66
CA TYR A 764 32.78 6.10 -3.80
C TYR A 764 33.39 4.73 -3.48
N TRP A 765 34.69 4.54 -3.70
CA TRP A 765 35.41 3.33 -3.26
C TRP A 765 35.30 3.15 -1.75
N HIS A 766 35.62 4.17 -0.96
CA HIS A 766 35.55 4.12 0.50
C HIS A 766 34.13 3.84 1.00
N GLN A 767 33.11 4.40 0.32
CA GLN A 767 31.71 4.16 0.64
C GLN A 767 31.34 2.69 0.43
N LEU A 768 31.70 2.10 -0.71
CA LEU A 768 31.44 0.69 -1.02
C LEU A 768 32.25 -0.26 -0.12
N GLU A 769 33.54 0.04 0.11
CA GLU A 769 34.40 -0.73 1.00
C GLU A 769 33.82 -0.76 2.42
N ARG A 770 33.40 0.41 2.95
CA ARG A 770 32.77 0.50 4.26
C ARG A 770 31.43 -0.23 4.32
N PHE A 771 30.61 -0.12 3.26
CA PHE A 771 29.35 -0.85 3.18
C PHE A 771 29.58 -2.37 3.24
N PHE A 772 30.48 -2.91 2.42
CA PHE A 772 30.75 -4.34 2.37
C PHE A 772 31.54 -4.88 3.56
N ALA A 773 32.31 -4.02 4.25
CA ALA A 773 32.93 -4.36 5.52
C ALA A 773 31.89 -4.49 6.65
N HIS A 774 30.81 -3.69 6.61
CA HIS A 774 29.73 -3.80 7.58
C HIS A 774 28.76 -4.94 7.23
N TYR A 775 28.22 -4.96 6.01
CA TYR A 775 27.33 -6.03 5.54
C TYR A 775 28.15 -7.13 4.88
N THR A 776 28.57 -8.09 5.70
CA THR A 776 29.40 -9.22 5.26
C THR A 776 28.66 -10.20 4.34
N ARG A 777 27.34 -10.17 4.37
CA ARG A 777 26.45 -11.02 3.57
C ARG A 777 25.76 -10.23 2.47
N ASP A 778 25.44 -10.93 1.39
CA ASP A 778 24.69 -10.34 0.27
C ASP A 778 23.17 -10.35 0.49
N VAL A 779 22.71 -11.30 1.30
CA VAL A 779 21.30 -11.44 1.64
C VAL A 779 20.93 -10.32 2.60
N ASP A 780 19.89 -9.54 2.26
CA ASP A 780 19.32 -8.46 3.08
C ASP A 780 20.19 -7.20 3.26
N ALA A 781 21.34 -7.07 2.58
CA ALA A 781 22.09 -5.82 2.67
C ALA A 781 21.30 -4.68 1.97
N PRO A 782 21.22 -3.48 2.57
CA PRO A 782 20.35 -2.41 2.08
C PRO A 782 20.99 -1.66 0.90
N MET A 783 21.01 -2.28 -0.27
CA MET A 783 21.47 -1.72 -1.54
C MET A 783 20.51 -2.08 -2.67
N TRP A 784 20.13 -1.09 -3.48
CA TRP A 784 19.24 -1.26 -4.62
C TRP A 784 19.62 -0.33 -5.77
N TRP A 785 19.13 -0.67 -6.96
CA TRP A 785 19.33 0.10 -8.19
C TRP A 785 17.99 0.70 -8.63
N ASP A 786 17.86 2.04 -8.65
CA ASP A 786 16.61 2.70 -9.03
C ASP A 786 16.50 3.03 -10.53
N GLY A 787 17.52 2.70 -11.32
CA GLY A 787 17.66 3.03 -12.74
C GLY A 787 18.68 4.14 -13.01
N GLU A 788 18.89 5.04 -12.05
CA GLU A 788 19.78 6.20 -12.16
C GLU A 788 20.88 6.20 -11.09
N TYR A 789 20.63 5.63 -9.93
CA TYR A 789 21.52 5.59 -8.78
C TYR A 789 21.60 4.18 -8.19
N LEU A 790 22.84 3.78 -7.86
CA LEU A 790 23.09 2.68 -6.95
C LEU A 790 23.00 3.26 -5.53
N GLU A 791 21.85 3.07 -4.90
CA GLU A 791 21.59 3.55 -3.55
C GLU A 791 21.92 2.49 -2.52
N PHE A 792 22.55 2.88 -1.42
CA PHE A 792 22.83 1.99 -0.30
C PHE A 792 22.91 2.74 1.03
N ARG A 793 22.67 2.01 2.12
CA ARG A 793 22.69 2.57 3.48
C ARG A 793 23.79 1.95 4.33
N MET A 794 24.52 2.77 5.06
CA MET A 794 25.57 2.31 5.98
C MET A 794 25.44 2.97 7.36
N PRO A 795 25.93 2.34 8.43
CA PRO A 795 25.90 2.94 9.76
C PRO A 795 26.55 4.33 9.80
N PRO A 796 26.08 5.23 10.67
CA PRO A 796 26.69 6.54 10.84
C PRO A 796 28.16 6.44 11.28
N LYS A 797 28.94 7.50 11.04
CA LYS A 797 30.26 7.67 11.68
C LYS A 797 30.20 8.94 12.51
N LEU A 798 30.28 8.79 13.84
CA LEU A 798 30.34 9.95 14.72
C LEU A 798 31.61 10.75 14.44
N TYR A 799 31.44 12.06 14.33
CA TYR A 799 32.58 12.96 14.18
C TYR A 799 33.48 12.88 15.44
N PRO A 800 34.82 12.66 15.31
CA PRO A 800 35.69 12.34 16.44
C PRO A 800 35.72 13.34 17.61
N HIS A 801 35.36 14.60 17.37
CA HIS A 801 35.32 15.64 18.41
C HIS A 801 33.96 15.74 19.14
N VAL A 802 32.97 14.92 18.78
CA VAL A 802 31.72 14.78 19.56
C VAL A 802 31.98 13.79 20.70
N LYS A 803 31.88 14.25 21.95
CA LYS A 803 32.13 13.43 23.15
C LYS A 803 30.86 12.87 23.79
N ARG A 804 29.71 13.51 23.55
CA ARG A 804 28.40 13.02 23.98
C ARG A 804 27.37 13.28 22.88
N LEU A 805 26.52 12.29 22.60
CA LEU A 805 25.36 12.40 21.72
C LEU A 805 24.11 12.13 22.54
N LEU A 806 23.20 13.10 22.58
CA LEU A 806 21.88 12.94 23.18
C LEU A 806 20.86 12.77 22.06
N LEU A 807 20.16 11.64 22.08
CA LEU A 807 19.07 11.33 21.16
C LEU A 807 17.77 11.42 21.93
N ILE A 808 16.84 12.27 21.48
CA ILE A 808 15.50 12.38 22.06
C ILE A 808 14.54 11.76 21.05
N SER A 809 13.85 10.70 21.46
CA SER A 809 12.87 10.03 20.63
C SER A 809 11.73 9.48 21.48
N ILE A 810 10.53 9.50 20.89
CA ILE A 810 9.31 8.92 21.44
C ILE A 810 9.02 7.52 20.88
N SER A 811 9.76 7.06 19.87
CA SER A 811 9.46 5.83 19.12
C SER A 811 10.66 4.92 18.87
N LEU A 812 11.89 5.38 19.17
CA LEU A 812 13.09 4.55 19.01
C LEU A 812 13.29 3.65 20.23
N SER A 813 13.45 2.36 19.97
CA SER A 813 13.82 1.40 21.01
C SER A 813 15.32 1.43 21.30
N GLU A 814 15.68 1.10 22.54
CA GLU A 814 17.09 0.93 22.97
C GLU A 814 17.84 -0.08 22.10
N GLN A 815 17.18 -1.19 21.73
CA GLN A 815 17.77 -2.21 20.86
C GLN A 815 18.14 -1.66 19.47
N GLN A 816 17.27 -0.82 18.87
CA GLN A 816 17.57 -0.17 17.59
C GLN A 816 18.73 0.82 17.70
N LEU A 817 18.81 1.54 18.82
CA LEU A 817 19.89 2.49 19.04
C LEU A 817 21.25 1.79 19.18
N HIS A 818 21.31 0.67 19.90
CA HIS A 818 22.51 -0.18 19.95
C HIS A 818 22.90 -0.73 18.58
N ARG A 819 21.93 -0.95 17.68
CA ARG A 819 22.20 -1.38 16.30
C ARG A 819 22.79 -0.27 15.44
N VAL A 820 22.32 0.96 15.64
CA VAL A 820 22.83 2.14 14.93
C VAL A 820 24.26 2.48 15.39
N PHE A 821 24.51 2.38 16.70
CA PHE A 821 25.78 2.73 17.35
C PHE A 821 26.38 1.54 18.10
N PRO A 822 26.81 0.46 17.40
CA PRO A 822 27.21 -0.79 18.04
C PRO A 822 28.48 -0.69 18.90
N ASN A 823 29.30 0.34 18.67
CA ASN A 823 30.58 0.53 19.35
C ASN A 823 30.56 1.63 20.42
N GLU A 824 29.41 2.28 20.65
CA GLU A 824 29.30 3.42 21.54
C GLU A 824 28.65 3.02 22.87
N GLN A 825 29.06 3.67 23.97
CA GLN A 825 28.40 3.52 25.26
C GLN A 825 27.08 4.29 25.25
N MET A 826 26.00 3.65 25.70
CA MET A 826 24.65 4.23 25.68
C MET A 826 24.03 4.19 27.07
N ASP A 827 23.55 5.34 27.54
CA ASP A 827 22.72 5.45 28.74
C ASP A 827 21.31 5.85 28.30
N VAL A 828 20.32 4.99 28.54
CA VAL A 828 18.92 5.27 28.21
C VAL A 828 18.21 5.86 29.42
N ILE A 829 17.79 7.11 29.29
CA ILE A 829 17.01 7.80 30.33
C ILE A 829 15.56 7.89 29.85
N ARG A 830 14.68 7.11 30.50
CA ARG A 830 13.24 7.19 30.25
C ARG A 830 12.66 8.34 31.05
N VAL A 831 12.07 9.31 30.37
CA VAL A 831 11.39 10.44 30.99
C VAL A 831 10.00 9.99 31.41
N GLU A 832 9.66 10.20 32.69
CA GLU A 832 8.36 9.78 33.20
C GLU A 832 7.22 10.63 32.58
N PRO A 833 6.08 10.00 32.25
CA PRO A 833 4.96 10.68 31.63
C PRO A 833 4.27 11.66 32.60
N THR A 834 3.78 12.78 32.06
CA THR A 834 3.08 13.81 32.86
C THR A 834 1.62 13.43 33.16
N THR A 835 1.10 13.86 34.31
CA THR A 835 -0.35 13.80 34.61
C THR A 835 -1.17 14.51 33.54
N TRP A 836 -2.34 13.95 33.19
CA TRP A 836 -3.28 14.63 32.29
C TRP A 836 -4.03 15.73 33.02
N ALA A 837 -4.45 16.75 32.28
CA ALA A 837 -5.33 17.78 32.81
C ALA A 837 -6.70 17.16 33.18
N PRO A 838 -7.43 17.77 34.15
CA PRO A 838 -8.73 17.27 34.56
C PRO A 838 -9.72 17.09 33.40
N ASP A 839 -10.63 16.13 33.57
CA ASP A 839 -11.70 15.76 32.62
C ASP A 839 -11.27 15.17 31.27
N ASN A 840 -9.96 15.03 31.03
CA ASN A 840 -9.46 14.37 29.85
C ASN A 840 -9.62 12.86 29.92
N LYS A 841 -10.06 12.26 28.80
CA LYS A 841 -10.34 10.82 28.72
C LYS A 841 -9.88 10.24 27.40
N VAL A 842 -9.45 8.98 27.46
CA VAL A 842 -9.17 8.18 26.26
C VAL A 842 -10.06 6.95 26.30
N PHE A 843 -10.80 6.70 25.23
CA PHE A 843 -11.57 5.48 25.05
C PHE A 843 -10.91 4.63 23.98
N GLN A 844 -10.59 3.38 24.29
CA GLN A 844 -9.95 2.46 23.36
C GLN A 844 -10.77 1.19 23.14
N VAL A 845 -10.92 0.79 21.87
CA VAL A 845 -11.68 -0.40 21.51
C VAL A 845 -10.94 -1.69 21.91
N ARG A 846 -11.62 -2.62 22.59
CA ARG A 846 -11.02 -3.86 23.13
C ARG A 846 -11.19 -5.11 22.25
N THR A 847 -12.10 -5.06 21.27
CA THR A 847 -12.56 -6.25 20.52
C THR A 847 -11.80 -6.53 19.23
N SER A 848 -11.25 -5.51 18.54
CA SER A 848 -10.46 -5.71 17.32
C SER A 848 -9.60 -4.50 16.94
N SER A 849 -8.38 -4.75 16.44
CA SER A 849 -7.73 -3.88 15.45
C SER A 849 -8.32 -4.23 14.11
N GLU A 850 -9.26 -3.41 13.64
CA GLU A 850 -9.64 -3.52 12.24
C GLU A 850 -8.52 -2.90 11.42
N SER A 851 -7.75 -3.75 10.74
CA SER A 851 -6.76 -3.31 9.75
C SER A 851 -7.47 -2.44 8.69
N PRO A 852 -6.74 -1.63 7.91
CA PRO A 852 -7.35 -0.89 6.80
C PRO A 852 -8.25 -1.76 5.91
N HIS A 853 -7.91 -3.05 5.75
CA HIS A 853 -8.68 -4.04 4.98
C HIS A 853 -9.95 -4.53 5.66
N ALA A 854 -10.06 -4.39 6.98
CA ALA A 854 -11.31 -4.69 7.66
C ALA A 854 -12.28 -3.50 7.61
N ILE A 855 -11.78 -2.26 7.51
CA ILE A 855 -12.60 -1.05 7.36
C ILE A 855 -13.01 -0.82 5.89
N LEU A 856 -12.18 -1.23 4.93
CA LEU A 856 -12.41 -1.07 3.49
C LEU A 856 -12.64 -2.41 2.80
N ASN A 857 -13.60 -2.47 1.89
CA ASN A 857 -13.78 -3.63 1.03
C ASN A 857 -12.83 -3.55 -0.18
N TYR A 858 -11.69 -4.25 -0.09
CA TYR A 858 -10.76 -4.39 -1.20
C TYR A 858 -11.24 -5.48 -2.16
N ASN A 859 -12.23 -5.18 -2.99
CA ASN A 859 -12.60 -6.08 -4.08
C ASN A 859 -11.53 -6.00 -5.18
N LEU A 860 -10.94 -7.15 -5.56
CA LEU A 860 -9.78 -7.31 -6.45
C LEU A 860 -9.95 -6.77 -7.89
N ASN A 861 -11.11 -6.20 -8.22
CA ASN A 861 -11.38 -5.49 -9.47
C ASN A 861 -11.20 -3.98 -9.23
N SER A 862 -9.94 -3.55 -9.24
CA SER A 862 -9.49 -2.17 -9.08
C SER A 862 -10.33 -1.15 -9.86
N ASN A 863 -11.17 -0.38 -9.15
CA ASN A 863 -11.43 1.06 -9.38
C ASN A 863 -12.44 1.69 -8.39
N VAL A 864 -13.10 0.90 -7.53
CA VAL A 864 -13.95 1.45 -6.46
C VAL A 864 -13.58 0.80 -5.12
N MET A 865 -12.97 1.59 -4.23
CA MET A 865 -12.80 1.21 -2.83
C MET A 865 -14.04 1.67 -2.06
N GLU A 866 -14.81 0.72 -1.53
CA GLU A 866 -16.00 0.96 -0.71
C GLU A 866 -15.68 0.70 0.76
N LEU A 867 -16.46 1.31 1.67
CA LEU A 867 -16.41 0.94 3.07
C LEU A 867 -16.91 -0.51 3.21
N SER A 868 -16.26 -1.30 4.05
CA SER A 868 -16.82 -2.60 4.43
C SER A 868 -18.06 -2.38 5.30
N LYS A 869 -18.88 -3.42 5.52
CA LYS A 869 -20.00 -3.33 6.49
C LYS A 869 -19.54 -2.87 7.89
N ILE A 870 -18.32 -3.24 8.28
CA ILE A 870 -17.71 -2.81 9.55
C ILE A 870 -17.38 -1.32 9.48
N GLY A 871 -16.74 -0.87 8.39
CA GLY A 871 -16.41 0.53 8.15
C GLY A 871 -17.65 1.44 8.10
N GLU A 872 -18.68 1.04 7.35
CA GLU A 872 -19.98 1.74 7.30
C GLU A 872 -20.58 1.87 8.70
N SER A 873 -20.59 0.77 9.45
CA SER A 873 -21.11 0.73 10.82
C SER A 873 -20.34 1.68 11.76
N TYR A 874 -19.02 1.83 11.59
CA TYR A 874 -18.22 2.77 12.39
C TYR A 874 -18.57 4.21 12.06
N PHE A 875 -18.58 4.56 10.76
CA PHE A 875 -18.80 5.93 10.33
C PHE A 875 -20.24 6.40 10.53
N ILE A 876 -21.23 5.49 10.45
CA ILE A 876 -22.61 5.80 10.85
C ILE A 876 -22.65 6.22 12.31
N ARG A 877 -22.01 5.46 13.23
CA ARG A 877 -22.00 5.81 14.67
C ARG A 877 -21.26 7.12 14.95
N ILE A 878 -20.13 7.35 14.29
CA ILE A 878 -19.39 8.63 14.39
C ILE A 878 -20.26 9.78 13.88
N ARG A 879 -20.95 9.62 12.75
CA ARG A 879 -21.87 10.62 12.20
C ARG A 879 -23.00 10.91 13.19
N THR A 880 -23.64 9.89 13.74
CA THR A 880 -24.72 10.05 14.72
C THR A 880 -24.25 10.82 15.95
N GLU A 881 -23.03 10.59 16.42
CA GLU A 881 -22.49 11.34 17.56
C GLU A 881 -22.19 12.81 17.20
N ILE A 882 -21.61 13.06 16.02
CA ILE A 882 -21.36 14.43 15.53
C ILE A 882 -22.68 15.19 15.34
N GLU A 883 -23.73 14.53 14.87
CA GLU A 883 -25.03 15.17 14.63
C GLU A 883 -25.83 15.37 15.92
N ARG A 884 -25.52 14.63 16.98
CA ARG A 884 -26.22 14.75 18.26
C ARG A 884 -25.97 16.10 18.94
N ASP A 885 -24.73 16.56 18.97
CA ASP A 885 -24.35 17.81 19.64
C ASP A 885 -23.52 18.71 18.73
N PRO A 886 -24.17 19.68 18.04
CA PRO A 886 -23.49 20.64 17.18
C PRO A 886 -22.50 21.56 17.91
N SER A 887 -22.58 21.66 19.24
CA SER A 887 -21.66 22.51 20.03
C SER A 887 -20.29 21.87 20.23
N ILE A 888 -20.21 20.53 20.18
CA ILE A 888 -18.97 19.80 20.37
C ILE A 888 -18.17 19.78 19.08
N LYS A 889 -16.92 20.23 19.14
CA LYS A 889 -15.99 20.21 18.01
C LYS A 889 -15.29 18.85 17.89
N HIS A 890 -15.43 18.22 16.72
CA HIS A 890 -14.86 16.91 16.42
C HIS A 890 -13.74 16.99 15.39
N ALA A 891 -12.76 16.10 15.51
CA ALA A 891 -11.73 15.88 14.51
C ALA A 891 -11.61 14.40 14.18
N ILE A 892 -11.24 14.06 12.95
CA ILE A 892 -11.08 12.68 12.50
C ILE A 892 -9.73 12.47 11.82
N VAL A 893 -8.98 11.48 12.28
CA VAL A 893 -7.76 10.99 11.66
C VAL A 893 -7.95 9.56 11.20
N THR A 894 -7.73 9.31 9.91
CA THR A 894 -7.93 7.98 9.31
C THR A 894 -7.06 7.77 8.07
N ASN A 895 -7.25 6.69 7.32
CA ASN A 895 -6.51 6.43 6.08
C ASN A 895 -6.95 7.34 4.93
N SER A 896 -6.01 7.76 4.08
CA SER A 896 -6.24 8.72 2.98
C SER A 896 -7.37 8.31 2.03
N THR A 897 -7.55 7.01 1.85
CA THR A 897 -8.56 6.40 1.00
C THR A 897 -9.98 6.55 1.56
N ILE A 898 -10.12 6.62 2.88
CA ILE A 898 -11.39 6.81 3.58
C ILE A 898 -11.80 8.29 3.56
N ILE A 899 -10.86 9.23 3.64
CA ILE A 899 -11.14 10.68 3.69
C ILE A 899 -12.06 11.13 2.56
N LYS A 900 -11.83 10.64 1.33
CA LYS A 900 -12.66 10.98 0.16
C LYS A 900 -14.13 10.57 0.34
N LYS A 901 -14.40 9.53 1.13
CA LYS A 901 -15.74 9.02 1.42
C LYS A 901 -16.42 9.75 2.59
N LEU A 902 -15.66 10.56 3.33
CA LEU A 902 -16.14 11.36 4.46
C LEU A 902 -16.26 12.85 4.11
N ALA A 903 -16.33 13.19 2.81
CA ALA A 903 -16.41 14.58 2.38
C ALA A 903 -17.68 15.29 2.88
N ASP A 904 -18.79 14.56 2.95
CA ASP A 904 -20.07 14.99 3.52
C ASP A 904 -19.94 15.30 5.03
N LEU A 905 -19.21 14.45 5.74
CA LEU A 905 -19.00 14.59 7.17
C LEU A 905 -17.98 15.70 7.47
N ALA A 906 -16.94 15.85 6.64
CA ALA A 906 -15.99 16.95 6.70
C ALA A 906 -16.64 18.33 6.45
N ALA A 907 -17.76 18.37 5.73
CA ALA A 907 -18.50 19.61 5.46
C ALA A 907 -19.36 20.08 6.66
N LYS A 908 -19.49 19.28 7.73
CA LYS A 908 -20.25 19.66 8.93
C LYS A 908 -19.51 20.74 9.73
N GLN A 909 -20.22 21.78 10.17
CA GLN A 909 -19.61 22.94 10.87
C GLN A 909 -18.94 22.60 12.21
N ASN A 910 -19.34 21.50 12.85
CA ASN A 910 -18.76 21.03 14.09
C ASN A 910 -17.65 19.99 13.89
N VAL A 911 -17.24 19.73 12.64
CA VAL A 911 -16.05 18.95 12.32
C VAL A 911 -14.92 19.92 11.96
N CYS A 912 -13.89 19.98 12.80
CA CYS A 912 -12.71 20.81 12.59
C CYS A 912 -11.91 20.35 11.37
N PHE A 913 -11.61 19.05 11.28
CA PHE A 913 -10.89 18.48 10.16
C PHE A 913 -11.10 16.97 10.01
N VAL A 914 -10.87 16.48 8.79
CA VAL A 914 -10.71 15.06 8.45
C VAL A 914 -9.39 14.90 7.71
N ARG A 915 -8.43 14.17 8.30
CA ARG A 915 -7.03 14.14 7.83
C ARG A 915 -6.44 12.73 7.83
N LYS A 916 -5.35 12.56 7.07
CA LYS A 916 -4.60 11.31 7.00
C LYS A 916 -3.62 11.21 8.16
N PHE A 917 -3.33 10.01 8.66
CA PHE A 917 -2.38 9.78 9.75
C PHE A 917 -1.05 10.55 9.64
N LYS A 918 -0.50 10.72 8.42
CA LYS A 918 0.81 11.36 8.18
C LYS A 918 0.78 12.88 7.94
N ALA A 919 -0.37 13.55 8.05
CA ALA A 919 -0.52 14.99 7.74
C ALA A 919 -0.59 15.91 8.98
N LEU A 920 -0.13 15.45 10.15
CA LEU A 920 -0.33 16.17 11.41
C LEU A 920 0.55 17.41 11.61
N HIS A 921 1.64 17.53 10.84
CA HIS A 921 2.55 18.69 10.88
C HIS A 921 1.90 20.00 10.41
N GLU A 922 0.68 19.95 9.87
CA GLU A 922 -0.05 21.10 9.33
C GLU A 922 -1.18 21.62 10.27
N ILE A 923 -1.41 21.01 11.45
CA ILE A 923 -2.73 21.06 12.15
C ILE A 923 -2.67 21.74 13.54
N GLY A 924 -1.63 22.52 13.83
CA GLY A 924 -1.39 23.06 15.18
C GLY A 924 -2.61 23.70 15.87
N GLU A 925 -3.27 24.66 15.24
CA GLU A 925 -4.43 25.35 15.84
C GLU A 925 -5.75 24.56 15.71
N GLU A 926 -5.94 23.81 14.62
CA GLU A 926 -7.18 23.07 14.36
C GLU A 926 -7.37 21.90 15.34
N ILE A 927 -6.28 21.26 15.79
CA ILE A 927 -6.34 20.17 16.77
C ILE A 927 -6.58 20.68 18.20
N GLU A 928 -6.08 21.87 18.53
CA GLU A 928 -6.38 22.52 19.80
C GLU A 928 -7.85 22.92 19.90
N ALA A 929 -8.49 23.27 18.77
CA ALA A 929 -9.93 23.57 18.73
C ALA A 929 -10.82 22.32 18.93
N ALA A 930 -10.36 21.13 18.55
CA ALA A 930 -11.14 19.90 18.65
C ALA A 930 -11.30 19.43 20.10
N GLN A 931 -12.53 19.18 20.54
CA GLN A 931 -12.83 18.61 21.87
C GLN A 931 -12.83 17.08 21.84
N VAL A 932 -13.23 16.48 20.71
CA VAL A 932 -13.24 15.03 20.50
C VAL A 932 -12.39 14.68 19.28
N LEU A 933 -11.38 13.84 19.47
CA LEU A 933 -10.55 13.31 18.38
C LEU A 933 -10.86 11.85 18.12
N TRP A 934 -11.29 11.52 16.90
CA TRP A 934 -11.48 10.15 16.43
C TRP A 934 -10.28 9.65 15.65
N ILE A 935 -9.63 8.59 16.13
CA ILE A 935 -8.52 7.93 15.45
C ILE A 935 -9.03 6.58 14.93
N VAL A 936 -9.31 6.52 13.63
CA VAL A 936 -10.07 5.43 13.01
C VAL A 936 -9.16 4.52 12.18
N GLY A 937 -8.98 3.28 12.67
CA GLY A 937 -8.16 2.25 12.03
C GLY A 937 -6.68 2.33 12.39
N THR A 938 -5.89 1.52 11.69
CA THR A 938 -4.43 1.44 11.87
C THR A 938 -3.72 2.20 10.74
N PRO A 939 -2.66 2.99 11.03
CA PRO A 939 -1.82 3.58 10.01
C PRO A 939 -1.19 2.54 9.07
N PHE A 940 -1.17 2.84 7.78
CA PHE A 940 -0.50 2.00 6.78
C PHE A 940 0.91 2.50 6.45
N PHE A 941 1.87 1.58 6.47
CA PHE A 941 3.24 1.80 6.00
C PHE A 941 3.52 0.91 4.79
N SER A 942 4.18 1.47 3.76
CA SER A 942 4.52 0.69 2.58
C SER A 942 5.52 -0.42 2.93
N GLN A 943 5.38 -1.57 2.27
CA GLN A 943 6.30 -2.70 2.43
C GLN A 943 7.76 -2.28 2.20
N GLN A 944 8.03 -1.51 1.14
CA GLN A 944 9.37 -1.01 0.85
C GLN A 944 10.00 -0.24 2.02
N LEU A 945 9.20 0.52 2.78
CA LEU A 945 9.69 1.28 3.92
C LEU A 945 9.99 0.38 5.12
N ILE A 946 9.12 -0.59 5.42
CA ILE A 946 9.34 -1.56 6.51
C ILE A 946 10.53 -2.46 6.20
N LEU A 947 10.59 -3.01 4.99
CA LEU A 947 11.67 -3.91 4.58
C LEU A 947 13.00 -3.19 4.45
N GLY A 948 13.02 -1.98 3.87
CA GLY A 948 14.23 -1.18 3.80
C GLY A 948 14.79 -0.83 5.19
N GLU A 949 13.92 -0.61 6.18
CA GLU A 949 14.33 -0.41 7.57
C GLU A 949 14.84 -1.71 8.22
N ALA A 950 14.16 -2.83 7.98
CA ALA A 950 14.60 -4.13 8.47
C ALA A 950 15.98 -4.50 7.90
N GLN A 951 16.20 -4.34 6.60
CA GLN A 951 17.49 -4.54 5.95
C GLN A 951 18.58 -3.62 6.52
N THR A 952 18.23 -2.36 6.79
CA THR A 952 19.16 -1.39 7.39
C THR A 952 19.60 -1.78 8.80
N LEU A 953 18.69 -2.34 9.62
CA LEU A 953 18.96 -2.66 11.03
C LEU A 953 19.51 -4.09 11.24
N PHE A 954 19.02 -5.03 10.44
CA PHE A 954 19.19 -6.47 10.65
C PHE A 954 19.87 -7.16 9.46
N GLY A 955 20.21 -6.44 8.38
CA GLY A 955 20.87 -7.02 7.20
C GLY A 955 22.25 -7.63 7.48
N ASN A 956 22.85 -7.33 8.63
CA ASN A 956 24.10 -7.95 9.08
C ASN A 956 23.91 -9.04 10.16
N ASP A 957 22.67 -9.46 10.45
CA ASP A 957 22.42 -10.56 11.38
C ASP A 957 22.93 -11.91 10.83
N GLU A 958 23.23 -12.84 11.74
CA GLU A 958 23.56 -14.22 11.39
C GLU A 958 22.40 -14.95 10.70
N LYS A 959 21.16 -14.59 11.02
CA LYS A 959 19.95 -15.17 10.40
C LYS A 959 19.36 -14.18 9.40
N PRO A 960 19.12 -14.59 8.12
CA PRO A 960 18.44 -13.75 7.14
C PRO A 960 17.06 -13.32 7.64
N LEU A 961 16.56 -12.21 7.11
CA LEU A 961 15.20 -11.75 7.31
C LEU A 961 14.22 -12.69 6.61
N ASN A 962 13.11 -12.97 7.29
CA ASN A 962 11.98 -13.67 6.72
C ASN A 962 10.91 -12.65 6.31
N TYR A 963 10.65 -12.51 5.01
CA TYR A 963 9.73 -11.51 4.47
C TYR A 963 8.27 -11.92 4.43
N LYS A 964 7.96 -13.14 4.88
CA LYS A 964 6.60 -13.65 4.95
C LYS A 964 5.71 -12.81 5.84
N GLY A 965 4.47 -12.71 5.40
CA GLY A 965 3.41 -12.22 6.22
C GLY A 965 2.16 -11.90 5.41
N GLU A 966 1.11 -11.55 6.12
CA GLU A 966 0.00 -10.82 5.55
C GLU A 966 0.38 -9.33 5.50
N ILE A 967 1.24 -8.98 4.54
CA ILE A 967 1.85 -7.63 4.39
C ILE A 967 0.78 -6.53 4.41
N TRP A 968 -0.34 -6.77 3.74
CA TRP A 968 -1.49 -5.88 3.67
C TRP A 968 -2.18 -5.69 5.03
N ALA A 969 -2.22 -6.73 5.85
CA ALA A 969 -2.74 -6.67 7.21
C ALA A 969 -1.72 -6.15 8.25
N GLY A 970 -0.47 -5.86 7.84
CA GLY A 970 0.60 -5.44 8.76
C GLY A 970 1.10 -6.56 9.67
N HIS A 971 0.94 -7.83 9.28
CA HIS A 971 1.39 -8.99 10.05
C HIS A 971 2.55 -9.67 9.32
N TYR A 972 3.68 -9.85 9.99
CA TYR A 972 4.92 -10.45 9.51
C TYR A 972 5.31 -11.64 10.41
N GLU A 973 5.84 -12.71 9.82
CA GLU A 973 6.30 -13.88 10.61
C GLU A 973 7.64 -13.64 11.30
N ASP A 974 8.49 -12.78 10.74
CA ASP A 974 9.74 -12.40 11.38
C ASP A 974 9.48 -11.36 12.47
N GLU A 975 9.74 -11.74 13.72
CA GLU A 975 9.56 -10.87 14.88
C GLU A 975 10.32 -9.54 14.76
N ARG A 976 11.46 -9.52 14.05
CA ARG A 976 12.24 -8.28 13.84
C ARG A 976 11.51 -7.32 12.90
N ILE A 977 10.87 -7.85 11.86
CA ILE A 977 10.09 -7.05 10.89
C ILE A 977 8.78 -6.61 11.53
N GLN A 978 8.11 -7.52 12.24
CA GLN A 978 6.90 -7.21 13.01
C GLN A 978 7.16 -6.11 14.04
N GLY A 979 8.27 -6.20 14.78
CA GLY A 979 8.68 -5.18 15.75
C GLY A 979 8.89 -3.80 15.12
N ILE A 980 9.48 -3.71 13.92
CA ILE A 980 9.59 -2.43 13.19
C ILE A 980 8.21 -1.88 12.81
N HIS A 981 7.33 -2.74 12.30
CA HIS A 981 5.98 -2.35 11.93
C HIS A 981 5.20 -1.81 13.14
N ASP A 982 5.19 -2.56 14.24
CA ASP A 982 4.43 -2.22 15.44
C ASP A 982 4.95 -0.94 16.08
N GLN A 983 6.27 -0.78 16.20
CA GLN A 983 6.88 0.45 16.72
C GLN A 983 6.56 1.69 15.86
N LYS A 984 6.49 1.53 14.54
CA LYS A 984 6.09 2.66 13.66
C LYS A 984 4.64 3.04 13.85
N VAL A 985 3.77 2.05 14.00
CA VAL A 985 2.35 2.27 14.23
C VAL A 985 2.13 2.90 15.61
N GLU A 986 2.71 2.32 16.66
CA GLU A 986 2.70 2.82 18.04
C GLU A 986 3.24 4.25 18.10
N GLY A 987 4.42 4.48 17.52
CA GLY A 987 5.07 5.79 17.49
C GLY A 987 4.21 6.85 16.81
N LEU A 988 3.62 6.53 15.66
CA LEU A 988 2.75 7.46 14.95
C LEU A 988 1.47 7.73 15.74
N LEU A 989 0.79 6.72 16.28
CA LEU A 989 -0.41 6.88 17.10
C LEU A 989 -0.15 7.70 18.36
N THR A 990 0.98 7.44 19.03
CA THR A 990 1.44 8.20 20.20
C THR A 990 1.70 9.67 19.85
N GLN A 991 2.27 9.97 18.68
CA GLN A 991 2.39 11.35 18.19
C GLN A 991 1.03 12.03 18.05
N ILE A 992 0.04 11.35 17.45
CA ILE A 992 -1.30 11.93 17.25
C ILE A 992 -1.95 12.29 18.59
N VAL A 993 -1.89 11.38 19.56
CA VAL A 993 -2.41 11.62 20.91
C VAL A 993 -1.62 12.74 21.60
N GLY A 994 -0.30 12.78 21.42
CA GLY A 994 0.58 13.83 21.92
C GLY A 994 0.19 15.22 21.42
N HIS A 995 -0.18 15.36 20.15
CA HIS A 995 -0.61 16.64 19.56
C HIS A 995 -1.92 17.18 20.16
N VAL A 996 -2.77 16.36 20.78
CA VAL A 996 -3.97 16.82 21.50
C VAL A 996 -3.61 17.63 22.75
N GLY A 997 -2.41 17.39 23.30
CA GLY A 997 -1.94 18.10 24.48
C GLY A 997 -2.73 17.76 25.75
N LEU A 998 -3.04 16.48 25.98
CA LEU A 998 -3.84 16.01 27.14
C LEU A 998 -3.25 16.37 28.52
N ASN A 999 -2.00 16.82 28.59
CA ASN A 999 -1.36 17.33 29.81
C ASN A 999 -1.51 18.85 30.00
N ARG A 1000 -1.99 19.58 28.99
CA ARG A 1000 -2.11 21.05 28.99
C ARG A 1000 -3.55 21.51 28.82
N ASN A 1001 -4.27 20.88 27.91
CA ASN A 1001 -5.64 21.23 27.54
C ASN A 1001 -6.60 20.37 28.35
N SER A 1002 -7.63 20.94 28.97
CA SER A 1002 -8.67 20.21 29.71
C SER A 1002 -9.90 19.88 28.84
N GLY A 1003 -10.72 18.92 29.28
CA GLY A 1003 -11.98 18.57 28.62
C GLY A 1003 -11.83 17.96 27.22
N LYS A 1004 -10.72 17.28 26.94
CA LYS A 1004 -10.43 16.59 25.68
C LYS A 1004 -10.77 15.11 25.76
N THR A 1005 -11.42 14.59 24.73
CA THR A 1005 -11.72 13.16 24.59
C THR A 1005 -11.05 12.58 23.35
N VAL A 1006 -10.31 11.47 23.49
CA VAL A 1006 -9.72 10.76 22.35
C VAL A 1006 -10.35 9.38 22.20
N MET A 1007 -10.85 9.08 21.01
CA MET A 1007 -11.44 7.80 20.63
C MET A 1007 -10.44 7.01 19.78
N LEU A 1008 -9.82 5.99 20.38
CA LEU A 1008 -8.89 5.07 19.72
C LEU A 1008 -9.63 3.83 19.19
N LEU A 1009 -9.94 3.83 17.90
CA LEU A 1009 -10.60 2.71 17.22
C LEU A 1009 -9.58 1.73 16.64
N ASN A 1010 -8.61 1.35 17.47
CA ASN A 1010 -7.64 0.29 17.23
C ASN A 1010 -7.28 -0.36 18.59
N ASN A 1011 -6.83 -1.61 18.58
CA ASN A 1011 -6.52 -2.35 19.81
C ASN A 1011 -5.00 -2.38 20.12
N ILE A 1012 -4.24 -1.41 19.59
CA ILE A 1012 -2.78 -1.38 19.72
C ILE A 1012 -2.41 -0.80 21.08
N GLU A 1013 -1.54 -1.49 21.80
CA GLU A 1013 -1.05 -1.01 23.09
C GLU A 1013 -0.20 0.24 22.86
N LEU A 1014 -0.58 1.36 23.49
CA LEU A 1014 0.19 2.59 23.49
C LEU A 1014 0.74 2.80 24.90
N PRO A 1015 2.03 2.50 25.17
CA PRO A 1015 2.64 2.70 26.47
C PRO A 1015 2.44 4.14 26.97
N ASP A 1016 2.18 4.30 28.26
CA ASP A 1016 1.92 5.58 28.94
C ASP A 1016 0.68 6.34 28.42
N ILE A 1017 -0.16 5.70 27.61
CA ILE A 1017 -1.50 6.16 27.20
C ILE A 1017 -2.53 5.10 27.61
N THR A 1018 -2.38 3.86 27.14
CA THR A 1018 -3.37 2.80 27.32
C THR A 1018 -3.40 2.23 28.75
N ASP A 1019 -2.27 2.22 29.44
CA ASP A 1019 -2.11 1.74 30.82
C ASP A 1019 -2.61 2.74 31.88
N ARG A 1020 -2.90 3.99 31.49
CA ARG A 1020 -3.39 5.04 32.39
C ARG A 1020 -4.77 4.77 32.97
N PRO A 1021 -5.06 5.14 34.22
CA PRO A 1021 -6.40 4.98 34.81
C PRO A 1021 -7.48 5.76 34.06
N GLU A 1022 -7.16 6.91 33.47
CA GLU A 1022 -8.07 7.74 32.66
C GLU A 1022 -8.42 7.11 31.29
N THR A 1023 -7.74 6.03 30.91
CA THR A 1023 -8.03 5.28 29.69
C THR A 1023 -8.99 4.14 29.96
N LEU A 1024 -10.14 4.18 29.29
CA LEU A 1024 -11.26 3.24 29.45
C LEU A 1024 -11.39 2.34 28.22
N LEU A 1025 -11.50 1.04 28.47
CA LEU A 1025 -11.65 0.05 27.41
C LEU A 1025 -13.13 -0.20 27.11
N PHE A 1026 -13.51 -0.07 25.84
CA PHE A 1026 -14.89 -0.21 25.41
C PHE A 1026 -15.03 -1.17 24.23
N ASP A 1027 -16.24 -1.65 24.00
CA ASP A 1027 -16.63 -2.26 22.72
C ASP A 1027 -17.82 -1.52 22.12
N TRP A 1028 -18.16 -1.78 20.86
CA TRP A 1028 -19.25 -1.07 20.21
C TRP A 1028 -20.62 -1.30 20.85
N ILE A 1029 -20.78 -2.39 21.62
CA ILE A 1029 -22.01 -2.63 22.38
C ILE A 1029 -22.07 -1.68 23.57
N ASP A 1030 -20.95 -1.36 24.22
CA ASP A 1030 -20.90 -0.32 25.26
C ASP A 1030 -21.29 1.05 24.70
N PHE A 1031 -20.80 1.39 23.51
CA PHE A 1031 -21.18 2.64 22.83
C PHE A 1031 -22.68 2.68 22.49
N GLU A 1032 -23.22 1.57 22.02
CA GLU A 1032 -24.66 1.43 21.75
C GLU A 1032 -25.48 1.50 23.03
N ILE A 1033 -25.10 0.83 24.12
CA ILE A 1033 -25.81 0.92 25.40
C ILE A 1033 -25.76 2.36 25.92
N ALA A 1034 -24.59 2.99 25.96
CA ALA A 1034 -24.44 4.38 26.40
C ALA A 1034 -25.33 5.35 25.60
N GLY A 1035 -25.56 5.01 24.34
CA GLY A 1035 -26.30 5.83 23.42
C GLY A 1035 -25.50 7.02 22.90
N GLY A 1036 -24.31 7.33 23.44
CA GLY A 1036 -23.28 8.25 22.92
C GLY A 1036 -22.23 8.62 23.98
N LEU A 1037 -21.33 9.57 23.68
CA LEU A 1037 -20.08 9.75 24.44
C LEU A 1037 -20.29 10.16 25.89
N HIS A 1038 -21.25 11.05 26.16
CA HIS A 1038 -21.51 11.59 27.51
C HIS A 1038 -21.84 10.52 28.57
N LYS A 1039 -22.34 9.34 28.18
CA LYS A 1039 -22.68 8.21 29.08
C LYS A 1039 -21.74 7.01 28.93
N LEU A 1040 -20.75 7.10 28.04
CA LEU A 1040 -19.91 5.95 27.69
C LEU A 1040 -19.09 5.46 28.89
N GLU A 1041 -18.49 6.38 29.65
CA GLU A 1041 -17.74 6.05 30.85
C GLU A 1041 -18.60 5.34 31.90
N GLU A 1042 -19.79 5.86 32.20
CA GLU A 1042 -20.71 5.25 33.17
C GLU A 1042 -21.11 3.84 32.73
N THR A 1043 -21.35 3.65 31.43
CA THR A 1043 -21.69 2.35 30.84
C THR A 1043 -20.54 1.36 30.97
N ILE A 1044 -19.31 1.79 30.67
CA ILE A 1044 -18.11 0.96 30.82
C ILE A 1044 -17.90 0.57 32.28
N ARG A 1045 -17.96 1.52 33.22
CA ARG A 1045 -17.82 1.24 34.65
C ARG A 1045 -18.89 0.27 35.16
N THR A 1046 -20.12 0.42 34.67
CA THR A 1046 -21.22 -0.51 34.99
C THR A 1046 -20.91 -1.91 34.48
N ARG A 1047 -20.46 -2.05 33.22
CA ARG A 1047 -20.03 -3.34 32.65
C ARG A 1047 -18.91 -3.96 33.48
N GLU A 1048 -17.86 -3.21 33.79
CA GLU A 1048 -16.70 -3.69 34.53
C GLU A 1048 -17.07 -4.17 35.94
N ARG A 1049 -18.00 -3.47 36.61
CA ARG A 1049 -18.58 -3.93 37.87
C ARG A 1049 -19.26 -5.30 37.71
N PHE A 1050 -20.09 -5.48 36.68
CA PHE A 1050 -20.73 -6.77 36.42
C PHE A 1050 -19.75 -7.87 36.02
N GLU A 1051 -18.65 -7.55 35.32
CA GLU A 1051 -17.57 -8.51 35.03
C GLU A 1051 -16.86 -8.94 36.32
N ALA A 1052 -16.56 -8.01 37.23
CA ALA A 1052 -15.99 -8.33 38.54
C ALA A 1052 -16.97 -9.16 39.41
N GLU A 1053 -18.26 -8.83 39.41
CA GLU A 1053 -19.29 -9.62 40.10
C GLU A 1053 -19.41 -11.04 39.51
N ARG A 1054 -19.31 -11.18 38.18
CA ARG A 1054 -19.29 -12.49 37.50
C ARG A 1054 -18.10 -13.33 37.97
N ASP A 1055 -16.93 -12.73 38.06
CA ASP A 1055 -15.70 -13.44 38.44
C ASP A 1055 -15.74 -13.87 39.92
N ASN A 1056 -16.60 -13.24 40.73
CA ASN A 1056 -16.89 -13.61 42.11
C ASN A 1056 -18.04 -14.64 42.27
N LEU A 1057 -18.70 -15.08 41.18
CA LEU A 1057 -19.76 -16.09 41.28
C LEU A 1057 -19.17 -17.45 41.66
N THR A 1058 -19.73 -18.06 42.70
CA THR A 1058 -19.29 -19.37 43.22
C THR A 1058 -20.40 -20.41 43.15
N ALA A 1059 -20.09 -21.65 43.55
CA ALA A 1059 -21.07 -22.73 43.68
C ALA A 1059 -22.20 -22.41 44.68
N GLU A 1060 -21.95 -21.49 45.60
CA GLU A 1060 -22.86 -21.07 46.69
C GLU A 1060 -23.74 -19.87 46.31
N SER A 1061 -23.43 -19.18 45.19
CA SER A 1061 -24.23 -18.04 44.71
C SER A 1061 -25.70 -18.42 44.52
N ARG A 1062 -26.59 -17.47 44.79
CA ARG A 1062 -28.04 -17.68 44.63
C ARG A 1062 -28.40 -17.65 43.14
N ARG A 1063 -29.47 -18.34 42.74
CA ARG A 1063 -29.95 -18.34 41.35
C ARG A 1063 -30.27 -16.92 40.89
N GLU A 1064 -30.96 -16.15 41.72
CA GLU A 1064 -31.37 -14.77 41.44
C GLU A 1064 -30.16 -13.86 41.24
N GLU A 1065 -29.06 -14.13 41.96
CA GLU A 1065 -27.80 -13.42 41.82
C GLU A 1065 -27.13 -13.74 40.47
N VAL A 1066 -27.11 -15.01 40.06
CA VAL A 1066 -26.58 -15.42 38.75
C VAL A 1066 -27.42 -14.87 37.60
N GLU A 1067 -28.75 -14.85 37.75
CA GLU A 1067 -29.69 -14.24 36.79
C GLU A 1067 -29.41 -12.74 36.63
N ARG A 1068 -29.26 -12.03 37.76
CA ARG A 1068 -28.95 -10.59 37.77
C ARG A 1068 -27.58 -10.32 37.14
N VAL A 1069 -26.53 -11.02 37.55
CA VAL A 1069 -25.16 -10.75 37.10
C VAL A 1069 -24.99 -11.07 35.61
N LEU A 1070 -25.49 -12.21 35.16
CA LEU A 1070 -25.33 -12.65 33.77
C LEU A 1070 -26.44 -12.15 32.84
N GLY A 1071 -27.53 -11.59 33.38
CA GLY A 1071 -28.70 -11.18 32.61
C GLY A 1071 -29.31 -12.34 31.82
N CYS A 1072 -29.35 -13.53 32.43
CA CYS A 1072 -29.71 -14.77 31.75
C CYS A 1072 -31.02 -15.37 32.32
N SER A 1073 -31.64 -16.27 31.55
CA SER A 1073 -32.86 -16.96 32.01
C SER A 1073 -32.58 -17.86 33.21
N SER A 1074 -33.61 -18.16 34.01
CA SER A 1074 -33.50 -19.06 35.17
C SER A 1074 -32.90 -20.43 34.84
N ARG A 1075 -33.19 -20.95 33.64
CA ARG A 1075 -32.61 -22.20 33.15
C ARG A 1075 -31.11 -22.08 32.90
N GLN A 1076 -30.64 -20.95 32.37
CA GLN A 1076 -29.21 -20.69 32.14
C GLN A 1076 -28.47 -20.47 33.46
N ALA A 1077 -29.07 -19.72 34.39
CA ALA A 1077 -28.51 -19.51 35.73
C ALA A 1077 -28.33 -20.83 36.49
N ASN A 1078 -29.35 -21.71 36.47
CA ASN A 1078 -29.26 -23.03 37.08
C ASN A 1078 -28.19 -23.92 36.43
N ARG A 1079 -28.02 -23.86 35.10
CA ARG A 1079 -26.93 -24.57 34.41
C ARG A 1079 -25.56 -24.06 34.81
N MET A 1080 -25.41 -22.75 34.96
CA MET A 1080 -24.15 -22.15 35.40
C MET A 1080 -23.83 -22.54 36.85
N LEU A 1081 -24.82 -22.52 37.75
CA LEU A 1081 -24.65 -22.99 39.13
C LEU A 1081 -24.31 -24.48 39.21
N GLN A 1082 -24.94 -25.33 38.39
CA GLN A 1082 -24.59 -26.75 38.30
C GLN A 1082 -23.14 -26.95 37.84
N LYS A 1083 -22.69 -26.16 36.87
CA LYS A 1083 -21.30 -26.16 36.39
C LYS A 1083 -20.33 -25.72 37.49
N LEU A 1084 -20.65 -24.66 38.23
CA LEU A 1084 -19.84 -24.16 39.35
C LEU A 1084 -19.79 -25.15 40.52
N ARG A 1085 -20.86 -25.92 40.74
CA ARG A 1085 -20.93 -26.99 41.75
C ARG A 1085 -20.20 -28.29 41.34
N GLY A 1086 -19.52 -28.30 40.20
CA GLY A 1086 -18.80 -29.48 39.73
C GLY A 1086 -19.70 -30.65 39.31
N VAL A 1087 -21.00 -30.42 39.10
CA VAL A 1087 -21.97 -31.44 38.68
C VAL A 1087 -21.86 -31.65 37.18
N ASN A 1088 -20.71 -32.14 36.72
CA ASN A 1088 -20.41 -32.34 35.29
C ASN A 1088 -20.98 -33.64 34.70
N ASN A 1089 -21.70 -34.47 35.47
CA ASN A 1089 -22.20 -35.76 34.98
C ASN A 1089 -23.49 -36.21 35.69
N ILE A 1090 -24.59 -35.49 35.50
CA ILE A 1090 -25.90 -36.16 35.57
C ILE A 1090 -26.22 -36.57 34.13
N PRO A 1091 -26.18 -37.87 33.76
CA PRO A 1091 -26.64 -38.29 32.46
C PRO A 1091 -28.06 -37.74 32.29
N ARG A 1092 -28.30 -36.96 31.23
CA ARG A 1092 -29.67 -36.54 30.89
C ARG A 1092 -30.47 -37.82 30.67
N VAL A 1093 -31.38 -38.13 31.59
CA VAL A 1093 -32.40 -39.15 31.38
C VAL A 1093 -33.06 -38.80 30.04
N PRO A 1094 -32.98 -39.64 28.99
CA PRO A 1094 -33.53 -39.34 27.69
C PRO A 1094 -35.02 -38.97 27.79
N PHE A 1095 -35.50 -38.09 26.91
CA PHE A 1095 -36.92 -37.67 26.90
C PHE A 1095 -37.87 -38.87 26.85
N ARG A 1096 -37.51 -39.91 26.08
CA ARG A 1096 -38.11 -41.24 26.10
C ARG A 1096 -38.31 -41.80 27.51
N GLU A 1097 -37.25 -41.91 28.31
CA GLU A 1097 -37.32 -42.49 29.65
C GLU A 1097 -38.15 -41.63 30.61
N GLN A 1098 -38.09 -40.30 30.49
CA GLN A 1098 -38.92 -39.41 31.30
C GLN A 1098 -40.40 -39.53 30.97
N ILE A 1099 -40.76 -39.62 29.69
CA ILE A 1099 -42.15 -39.81 29.24
C ILE A 1099 -42.67 -41.19 29.66
N LEU A 1100 -41.90 -42.25 29.45
CA LEU A 1100 -42.28 -43.62 29.85
C LEU A 1100 -42.43 -43.73 31.37
N PHE A 1101 -41.57 -43.08 32.15
CA PHE A 1101 -41.70 -43.01 33.60
C PHE A 1101 -43.00 -42.32 34.03
N LEU A 1102 -43.35 -41.19 33.42
CA LEU A 1102 -44.61 -40.48 33.72
C LEU A 1102 -45.85 -41.32 33.37
N LEU A 1103 -45.78 -42.13 32.31
CA LEU A 1103 -46.84 -43.04 31.87
C LEU A 1103 -46.88 -44.36 32.67
N SER A 1104 -45.79 -44.74 33.35
CA SER A 1104 -45.69 -45.94 34.18
C SER A 1104 -46.59 -45.93 35.42
N SER A 1105 -47.09 -44.75 35.81
CA SER A 1105 -48.06 -44.57 36.90
C SER A 1105 -49.46 -45.16 36.62
N GLY A 1106 -49.65 -45.82 35.46
CA GLY A 1106 -50.89 -46.53 35.09
C GLY A 1106 -52.05 -45.60 34.72
N ARG A 1107 -51.83 -44.29 34.63
CA ARG A 1107 -52.85 -43.28 34.31
C ARG A 1107 -52.61 -42.69 32.92
N GLU A 1108 -53.69 -42.50 32.18
CA GLU A 1108 -53.71 -41.73 30.93
C GLU A 1108 -53.17 -40.30 31.18
N LYS A 1109 -52.20 -39.85 30.38
CA LYS A 1109 -51.63 -38.50 30.47
C LYS A 1109 -51.88 -37.71 29.19
N THR A 1110 -52.25 -36.44 29.33
CA THR A 1110 -52.41 -35.53 28.20
C THR A 1110 -51.07 -34.93 27.78
N THR A 1111 -50.94 -34.51 26.51
CA THR A 1111 -49.77 -33.76 26.03
C THR A 1111 -49.49 -32.53 26.88
N SER A 1112 -50.52 -31.78 27.29
CA SER A 1112 -50.37 -30.62 28.16
C SER A 1112 -49.84 -30.98 29.56
N SER A 1113 -50.29 -32.10 30.13
CA SER A 1113 -49.77 -32.57 31.43
C SER A 1113 -48.32 -33.03 31.34
N LEU A 1114 -47.92 -33.65 30.22
CA LEU A 1114 -46.54 -34.08 29.98
C LEU A 1114 -45.62 -32.89 29.72
N VAL A 1115 -46.09 -31.89 28.97
CA VAL A 1115 -45.38 -30.63 28.73
C VAL A 1115 -45.15 -29.88 30.05
N ALA A 1116 -46.19 -29.79 30.89
CA ALA A 1116 -46.09 -29.16 32.20
C ALA A 1116 -45.20 -29.95 33.17
N ALA A 1117 -45.30 -31.28 33.21
CA ALA A 1117 -44.51 -32.12 34.11
C ALA A 1117 -43.02 -32.19 33.71
N LEU A 1118 -42.71 -32.06 32.42
CA LEU A 1118 -41.34 -32.08 31.88
C LEU A 1118 -40.73 -30.68 31.74
N ASP A 1119 -41.51 -29.62 32.01
CA ASP A 1119 -41.13 -28.22 31.81
C ASP A 1119 -40.40 -27.98 30.46
N SER A 1120 -41.02 -28.48 29.38
CA SER A 1120 -40.42 -28.56 28.04
C SER A 1120 -41.29 -27.92 26.97
N SER A 1121 -40.76 -27.71 25.76
CA SER A 1121 -41.55 -27.11 24.68
C SER A 1121 -42.60 -28.12 24.15
N PRO A 1122 -43.82 -27.65 23.82
CA PRO A 1122 -44.87 -28.51 23.27
C PRO A 1122 -44.43 -29.31 22.04
N GLN A 1123 -43.57 -28.71 21.22
CA GLN A 1123 -43.06 -29.32 19.99
C GLN A 1123 -42.05 -30.44 20.26
N ALA A 1124 -41.16 -30.30 21.24
CA ALA A 1124 -40.20 -31.34 21.60
C ALA A 1124 -40.89 -32.56 22.21
N VAL A 1125 -41.84 -32.32 23.13
CA VAL A 1125 -42.66 -33.39 23.73
C VAL A 1125 -43.55 -34.05 22.66
N GLY A 1126 -44.13 -33.27 21.75
CA GLY A 1126 -44.95 -33.79 20.65
C GLY A 1126 -44.18 -34.68 19.67
N ASN A 1127 -42.96 -34.29 19.30
CA ASN A 1127 -42.11 -35.09 18.41
C ASN A 1127 -41.69 -36.42 19.05
N GLU A 1128 -41.37 -36.41 20.35
CA GLU A 1128 -41.00 -37.64 21.05
C GLU A 1128 -42.20 -38.55 21.28
N LEU A 1129 -43.38 -38.00 21.62
CA LEU A 1129 -44.62 -38.78 21.71
C LEU A 1129 -44.98 -39.44 20.38
N LYS A 1130 -44.76 -38.75 19.25
CA LYS A 1130 -44.93 -39.34 17.92
C LYS A 1130 -43.98 -40.52 17.70
N ARG A 1131 -42.69 -40.36 18.04
CA ARG A 1131 -41.71 -41.45 17.95
C ARG A 1131 -42.07 -42.66 18.81
N LEU A 1132 -42.51 -42.43 20.05
CA LEU A 1132 -42.89 -43.50 20.98
C LEU A 1132 -44.15 -44.24 20.52
N LEU A 1133 -45.08 -43.53 19.87
CA LEU A 1133 -46.25 -44.15 19.21
C LEU A 1133 -45.85 -44.99 18.00
N ASP A 1134 -45.01 -44.43 17.12
CA ASP A 1134 -44.55 -45.11 15.91
C ASP A 1134 -43.74 -46.36 16.24
N ALA A 1135 -43.01 -46.35 17.37
CA ALA A 1135 -42.28 -47.50 17.91
C ALA A 1135 -43.16 -48.50 18.70
N GLY A 1136 -44.45 -48.21 18.90
CA GLY A 1136 -45.37 -49.07 19.65
C GLY A 1136 -45.14 -49.13 21.17
N GLU A 1137 -44.28 -48.25 21.71
CA GLU A 1137 -43.92 -48.23 23.14
C GLU A 1137 -44.97 -47.55 24.02
N ILE A 1138 -45.82 -46.72 23.41
CA ILE A 1138 -47.00 -46.10 24.03
C ILE A 1138 -48.20 -46.24 23.09
N VAL A 1139 -49.41 -46.18 23.64
CA VAL A 1139 -50.66 -46.24 22.87
C VAL A 1139 -51.41 -44.92 23.01
N ARG A 1140 -51.91 -44.39 21.89
CA ARG A 1140 -52.80 -43.23 21.89
C ARG A 1140 -54.23 -43.68 22.12
N VAL A 1141 -54.76 -43.46 23.31
CA VAL A 1141 -56.15 -43.81 23.66
C VAL A 1141 -57.13 -42.82 23.04
N ARG A 1142 -56.77 -41.52 23.03
CA ARG A 1142 -57.57 -40.41 22.49
C ARG A 1142 -56.63 -39.33 21.93
N ARG A 1143 -57.14 -38.39 21.13
CA ARG A 1143 -56.33 -37.30 20.57
C ARG A 1143 -55.64 -36.52 21.71
N GLY A 1144 -54.31 -36.55 21.75
CA GLY A 1144 -53.50 -35.88 22.77
C GLY A 1144 -53.43 -36.61 24.13
N VAL A 1145 -53.84 -37.88 24.23
CA VAL A 1145 -53.84 -38.68 25.46
C VAL A 1145 -53.12 -40.02 25.23
N TYR A 1146 -52.16 -40.35 26.10
CA TYR A 1146 -51.23 -41.47 25.94
C TYR A 1146 -51.17 -42.35 27.19
N THR A 1147 -50.88 -43.66 26.99
CA THR A 1147 -50.68 -44.66 28.05
C THR A 1147 -49.69 -45.76 27.59
N LEU A 1148 -49.24 -46.64 28.49
CA LEU A 1148 -48.42 -47.81 28.15
C LEU A 1148 -49.28 -48.97 27.59
N PRO A 1149 -48.73 -49.81 26.69
CA PRO A 1149 -49.43 -51.01 26.20
C PRO A 1149 -49.74 -52.00 27.33
N LYS A 1150 -50.94 -52.59 27.35
CA LYS A 1150 -51.27 -53.67 28.29
C LYS A 1150 -50.51 -54.93 27.89
N ARG A 1151 -49.71 -55.51 28.81
CA ARG A 1151 -49.09 -56.82 28.59
C ARG A 1151 -50.18 -57.88 28.41
N GLN A 1152 -50.17 -58.59 27.28
CA GLN A 1152 -50.95 -59.81 27.12
C GLN A 1152 -50.42 -60.86 28.09
N GLN A 1153 -51.30 -61.37 28.97
CA GLN A 1153 -51.06 -62.62 29.68
C GLN A 1153 -51.02 -63.73 28.63
N VAL A 1154 -49.88 -64.40 28.51
CA VAL A 1154 -49.81 -65.72 27.88
C VAL A 1154 -50.10 -66.71 29.01
N ASP A 1155 -51.32 -67.23 29.03
CA ASP A 1155 -51.63 -68.49 29.71
C ASP A 1155 -51.11 -69.63 28.82
N SER A 1156 -50.25 -70.49 29.42
CA SER A 1156 -49.78 -71.82 28.97
C SER A 1156 -49.42 -72.03 27.50
#